data_AF-A0A415MJD0-F1
#
_entry.id   AF-A0A415MJD0-F1
#
_cell.length_a   1.000
_cell.length_b   1.000
_cell.length_c   1.000
_cell.angle_alpha   90.00
_cell.angle_beta   90.00
_cell.angle_gamma   90.00
#
_symmetry.space_group_name_H-M   'P 1'
#
loop_
_entity.id
_entity.type
_entity.pdbx_description
1 polymer ?
#
loop_
_entity_poly.entity_id
_entity_poly.type
_entity_poly.pdbx_seq_one_letter_code
_entity_poly.pdbx_strand_id
1 'polypeptide(L)'
;MRSIMSKWGKHIAAIAVFLVLTVIYFSPAVFEGKVVRQGDTEKAIGMGNSQMDEYEKTAQPGEFSAWSDAMFGGMPYVSGYGNPAPRFPGYLLVEKPLKALGYMDAGMVFTGFVCFYILMCVMGVNWWLAIAGAIAFALASYNLIIIEAGHVTKAYVIAYMPLTLAGMALLFKRKYLWGAVVFLLGVAFSIANTHLQITYYLLLLCFFVYLGYLFNKLKEKAYKELGTVTAIMAGCVILAVLPNAQNMYAQWDLGQNSIRGATELTTTTPSGEKISSGLDKDYAFAWSYGKGELLTLLVPNAYGGSSGGMLGPDSELYKELRAKGAQVGKEVQAPTYWGEKTFTSGPVYFGALVCFLFVLGMFVIRNPLKWWLFGGSVFLILLALGRNFDSFNDFMFHYLPMYNKFRTVEMALVIPGMVFPIIAIWGLKEVLSETVSDALLKKGLIAALAITGGISLILWLMPSMLLDFRSSFDAQYQLPDWYYNALLMDRASLASADALRSLVFILLGAALLFWFYTSKDRKKVATFVGIGVAVLMLVDLWTVDKRYLNDSNFIRQKPTEVYKETVADQEIMKDKDLSYRVLNLNNPFLETTTSYYHHSVGGYYAAKLRRYQELIDHRLQGELNSVIGAFQKAQTAEDLMGAFAACPSLNMLNTRYIIYNPEQPPLRNPFAFGNAWFVDKVEVVENADAEIAALNTINPLTTAVVDKRFANEVKGFTPQVDSTATITLDSYRPNKLVYTTKANSEQLAVFSEIYYQPGWEATIDGKPAPHFRADWILRAMLVPAGEHQIVFEFRPQGYITAAYITSFSSLIILLLLIGAVGYSVWKARKQKEI
;
A
#
# COMPACT_ATOMS: atom_id res chain seq x y z
N MET A 1 -19.13 11.56 -38.79
CA MET A 1 -19.65 11.97 -37.46
C MET A 1 -20.99 11.34 -37.10
N ARG A 2 -22.07 11.48 -37.88
CA ARG A 2 -23.41 10.91 -37.56
C ARG A 2 -23.42 9.39 -37.24
N SER A 3 -22.64 8.58 -37.98
CA SER A 3 -22.51 7.13 -37.72
C SER A 3 -21.72 6.77 -36.45
N ILE A 4 -20.83 7.66 -35.99
CA ILE A 4 -20.05 7.44 -34.75
C ILE A 4 -20.90 7.84 -33.54
N MET A 5 -21.59 8.98 -33.61
CA MET A 5 -22.54 9.39 -32.57
C MET A 5 -23.69 8.39 -32.37
N SER A 6 -24.22 7.77 -33.44
CA SER A 6 -25.30 6.78 -33.29
C SER A 6 -24.86 5.47 -32.62
N LYS A 7 -23.59 5.08 -32.77
CA LYS A 7 -23.03 3.85 -32.17
C LYS A 7 -22.37 4.07 -30.82
N TRP A 8 -21.71 5.20 -30.61
CA TRP A 8 -20.87 5.48 -29.43
C TRP A 8 -21.42 6.57 -28.51
N GLY A 9 -22.42 7.35 -28.93
CA GLY A 9 -22.92 8.50 -28.16
C GLY A 9 -23.37 8.15 -26.74
N LYS A 10 -23.95 6.96 -26.55
CA LYS A 10 -24.38 6.44 -25.24
C LYS A 10 -23.19 6.20 -24.30
N HIS A 11 -22.10 5.65 -24.83
CA HIS A 11 -20.88 5.39 -24.05
C HIS A 11 -20.14 6.69 -23.72
N ILE A 12 -20.10 7.64 -24.67
CA ILE A 12 -19.53 8.98 -24.43
C ILE A 12 -20.32 9.70 -23.33
N ALA A 13 -21.66 9.62 -23.34
CA ALA A 13 -22.50 10.19 -22.30
C ALA A 13 -22.21 9.56 -20.93
N ALA A 14 -22.02 8.23 -20.85
CA ALA A 14 -21.64 7.57 -19.60
C ALA A 14 -20.30 8.08 -19.06
N ILE A 15 -19.27 8.20 -19.92
CA ILE A 15 -17.97 8.77 -19.52
C ILE A 15 -18.10 10.22 -19.05
N ALA A 16 -18.93 11.03 -19.72
CA ALA A 16 -19.19 12.40 -19.29
C ALA A 16 -19.87 12.47 -17.91
N VAL A 17 -20.82 11.56 -17.62
CA VAL A 17 -21.43 11.45 -16.28
C VAL A 17 -20.37 11.11 -15.23
N PHE A 18 -19.49 10.14 -15.49
CA PHE A 18 -18.41 9.78 -14.56
C PHE A 18 -17.44 10.93 -14.31
N LEU A 19 -17.11 11.68 -15.37
CA LEU A 19 -16.27 12.87 -15.27
C LEU A 19 -16.94 13.92 -14.36
N VAL A 20 -18.21 14.23 -14.60
CA VAL A 20 -18.97 15.20 -13.79
C VAL A 20 -19.06 14.77 -12.33
N LEU A 21 -19.41 13.51 -12.06
CA LEU A 21 -19.48 12.99 -10.68
C LEU A 21 -18.14 13.10 -9.96
N THR A 22 -17.06 12.71 -10.64
CA THR A 22 -15.71 12.79 -10.07
C THR A 22 -15.30 14.24 -9.79
N VAL A 23 -15.49 15.14 -10.75
CA VAL A 23 -15.14 16.56 -10.61
C VAL A 23 -15.95 17.23 -9.51
N ILE A 24 -17.23 16.89 -9.35
CA ILE A 24 -18.06 17.43 -8.26
C ILE A 24 -17.59 16.89 -6.90
N TYR A 25 -17.27 15.59 -6.79
CA TYR A 25 -16.85 15.00 -5.52
C TYR A 25 -15.54 15.62 -5.01
N PHE A 26 -14.58 15.78 -5.93
CA PHE A 26 -13.23 16.26 -5.70
C PHE A 26 -13.05 17.73 -6.12
N SER A 27 -14.11 18.54 -6.07
CA SER A 27 -14.09 19.93 -6.49
C SER A 27 -12.98 20.77 -5.83
N PRO A 28 -12.62 20.58 -4.55
CA PRO A 28 -11.50 21.33 -3.95
C PRO A 28 -10.16 21.01 -4.63
N ALA A 29 -9.94 19.76 -5.02
CA ALA A 29 -8.72 19.37 -5.73
C ALA A 29 -8.70 19.84 -7.18
N VAL A 30 -9.82 19.65 -7.90
CA VAL A 30 -9.90 19.94 -9.33
C VAL A 30 -9.93 21.44 -9.63
N PHE A 31 -10.65 22.24 -8.85
CA PHE A 31 -10.83 23.68 -9.12
C PHE A 31 -9.97 24.59 -8.27
N GLU A 32 -9.67 24.22 -7.02
CA GLU A 32 -8.93 25.08 -6.09
C GLU A 32 -7.45 24.69 -5.95
N GLY A 33 -7.01 23.62 -6.63
CA GLY A 33 -5.64 23.11 -6.54
C GLY A 33 -5.24 22.62 -5.14
N LYS A 34 -6.23 22.31 -4.28
CA LYS A 34 -5.99 21.70 -2.97
C LYS A 34 -5.58 20.23 -3.14
N VAL A 35 -4.91 19.68 -2.15
CA VAL A 35 -4.53 18.26 -2.11
C VAL A 35 -5.13 17.59 -0.89
N VAL A 36 -5.45 16.30 -1.00
CA VAL A 36 -5.87 15.50 0.15
C VAL A 36 -4.68 15.34 1.09
N ARG A 37 -4.85 15.66 2.38
CA ARG A 37 -3.80 15.42 3.38
C ARG A 37 -3.68 13.91 3.62
N GLN A 38 -2.52 13.34 3.26
CA GLN A 38 -2.28 11.90 3.31
C GLN A 38 -1.01 11.62 4.13
N GLY A 39 -1.16 11.11 5.34
CA GLY A 39 -0.02 10.87 6.25
C GLY A 39 1.05 9.92 5.69
N ASP A 40 0.64 8.91 4.92
CA ASP A 40 1.57 7.98 4.26
C ASP A 40 2.36 8.67 3.13
N THR A 41 1.72 9.54 2.36
CA THR A 41 2.38 10.33 1.30
C THR A 41 3.35 11.34 1.91
N GLU A 42 2.98 12.01 3.00
CA GLU A 42 3.87 12.90 3.76
C GLU A 42 5.13 12.13 4.16
N LYS A 43 4.99 11.02 4.89
CA LYS A 43 6.13 10.20 5.31
C LYS A 43 7.00 9.75 4.14
N ALA A 44 6.38 9.32 3.04
CA ALA A 44 7.08 8.86 1.84
C ALA A 44 7.92 9.95 1.18
N ILE A 45 7.50 11.21 1.26
CA ILE A 45 8.29 12.36 0.78
C ILE A 45 9.51 12.59 1.67
N GLY A 46 9.37 12.42 2.98
CA GLY A 46 10.49 12.51 3.92
C GLY A 46 11.53 11.39 3.81
N MET A 47 11.28 10.33 3.04
CA MET A 47 12.19 9.19 2.88
C MET A 47 13.43 9.48 2.01
N GLY A 48 13.87 10.74 1.91
CA GLY A 48 15.05 11.13 1.15
C GLY A 48 14.80 11.67 -0.26
N ASN A 49 13.56 12.09 -0.57
CA ASN A 49 13.27 12.68 -1.89
C ASN A 49 14.14 13.91 -2.17
N SER A 50 14.34 14.80 -1.21
CA SER A 50 15.18 16.00 -1.35
C SER A 50 16.63 15.69 -1.77
N GLN A 51 17.27 14.70 -1.16
CA GLN A 51 18.64 14.30 -1.50
C GLN A 51 18.70 13.63 -2.87
N MET A 52 17.70 12.81 -3.19
CA MET A 52 17.59 12.21 -4.52
C MET A 52 17.22 13.24 -5.60
N ASP A 53 16.49 14.30 -5.24
CA ASP A 53 16.16 15.45 -6.11
C ASP A 53 17.42 16.31 -6.36
N GLU A 54 18.31 16.44 -5.39
CA GLU A 54 19.61 17.09 -5.58
C GLU A 54 20.53 16.25 -6.47
N TYR A 55 20.59 14.93 -6.24
CA TYR A 55 21.26 14.01 -7.14
C TYR A 55 20.70 14.11 -8.56
N GLU A 56 19.37 14.19 -8.72
CA GLU A 56 18.71 14.36 -10.02
C GLU A 56 19.19 15.60 -10.77
N LYS A 57 19.37 16.73 -10.08
CA LYS A 57 19.82 17.99 -10.70
C LYS A 57 21.25 17.92 -11.24
N THR A 58 22.09 17.07 -10.65
CA THR A 58 23.51 16.94 -10.99
C THR A 58 23.82 15.71 -11.84
N ALA A 59 22.82 14.83 -12.07
CA ALA A 59 23.00 13.58 -12.77
C ALA A 59 23.22 13.76 -14.29
N GLN A 60 24.17 13.00 -14.82
CA GLN A 60 24.44 12.96 -16.26
C GLN A 60 23.49 12.00 -17.00
N PRO A 61 23.26 12.18 -18.32
CA PRO A 61 22.44 11.27 -19.10
C PRO A 61 22.93 9.81 -18.99
N GLY A 62 22.05 8.93 -18.51
CA GLY A 62 22.35 7.50 -18.31
C GLY A 62 22.73 7.11 -16.89
N GLU A 63 22.92 8.08 -15.99
CA GLU A 63 23.11 7.80 -14.57
C GLU A 63 21.79 7.37 -13.90
N PHE A 64 21.92 6.46 -12.93
CA PHE A 64 20.82 6.01 -12.09
C PHE A 64 21.34 5.71 -10.68
N SER A 65 20.44 5.74 -9.70
CA SER A 65 20.74 5.27 -8.34
C SER A 65 19.57 4.43 -7.83
N ALA A 66 19.88 3.27 -7.25
CA ALA A 66 18.94 2.45 -6.50
C ALA A 66 19.35 2.34 -5.02
N TRP A 67 20.18 3.27 -4.55
CA TRP A 67 20.64 3.39 -3.17
C TRP A 67 20.46 4.83 -2.70
N SER A 68 20.07 5.01 -1.43
CA SER A 68 19.99 6.31 -0.77
C SER A 68 20.48 6.17 0.66
N ASP A 69 21.20 7.16 1.16
CA ASP A 69 21.68 7.25 2.53
C ASP A 69 20.93 8.29 3.38
N ALA A 70 19.82 8.81 2.86
CA ALA A 70 18.97 9.74 3.59
C ALA A 70 18.44 9.16 4.91
N MET A 71 18.29 7.84 4.99
CA MET A 71 17.83 7.14 6.19
C MET A 71 18.71 5.95 6.52
N PHE A 72 18.79 5.65 7.81
CA PHE A 72 19.54 4.52 8.36
C PHE A 72 20.98 4.45 7.85
N GLY A 73 21.58 5.60 7.57
CA GLY A 73 22.92 5.73 7.02
C GLY A 73 23.18 5.09 5.64
N GLY A 74 22.17 4.55 4.95
CA GLY A 74 22.35 3.83 3.69
C GLY A 74 21.45 2.62 3.54
N MET A 75 20.58 2.60 2.53
CA MET A 75 19.82 1.42 2.15
C MET A 75 19.34 1.43 0.69
N PRO A 76 18.91 0.28 0.14
CA PRO A 76 18.30 0.24 -1.18
C PRO A 76 17.06 1.14 -1.26
N TYR A 77 17.03 2.00 -2.26
CA TYR A 77 15.94 2.96 -2.49
C TYR A 77 15.08 2.49 -3.66
N VAL A 78 13.95 1.83 -3.33
CA VAL A 78 13.08 1.15 -4.32
C VAL A 78 12.51 2.10 -5.36
N SER A 79 12.21 3.35 -5.00
CA SER A 79 11.74 4.36 -5.96
C SER A 79 12.81 4.70 -7.00
N GLY A 80 14.08 4.63 -6.59
CA GLY A 80 15.26 4.91 -7.41
C GLY A 80 15.32 6.35 -7.93
N TYR A 81 16.43 6.66 -8.60
CA TYR A 81 16.55 7.77 -9.55
C TYR A 81 17.02 7.22 -10.89
N GLY A 82 16.60 7.86 -11.99
CA GLY A 82 17.00 7.47 -13.33
C GLY A 82 16.40 6.13 -13.74
N ASN A 83 16.96 5.52 -14.78
CA ASN A 83 16.67 4.12 -15.12
C ASN A 83 17.88 3.56 -15.87
N PRO A 84 18.45 2.41 -15.47
CA PRO A 84 19.55 1.79 -16.19
C PRO A 84 19.17 1.33 -17.62
N ALA A 85 17.88 1.17 -17.91
CA ALA A 85 17.38 0.79 -19.23
C ALA A 85 16.75 1.98 -19.99
N PRO A 86 16.72 1.94 -21.34
CA PRO A 86 16.05 2.95 -22.15
C PRO A 86 14.56 3.12 -21.79
N ARG A 87 14.07 4.36 -21.78
CA ARG A 87 12.66 4.69 -21.53
C ARG A 87 11.85 4.66 -22.84
N PHE A 88 11.39 3.48 -23.25
CA PHE A 88 10.47 3.33 -24.38
C PHE A 88 9.03 3.72 -24.02
N PRO A 89 8.21 4.17 -25.00
CA PRO A 89 6.76 4.25 -24.78
C PRO A 89 6.20 2.85 -24.51
N GLY A 90 5.45 2.73 -23.42
CA GLY A 90 4.90 1.45 -22.96
C GLY A 90 3.37 1.43 -22.90
N TYR A 91 2.82 0.27 -22.57
CA TYR A 91 1.37 0.07 -22.42
C TYR A 91 0.71 1.01 -21.38
N LEU A 92 1.48 1.53 -20.42
CA LEU A 92 1.03 2.54 -19.45
C LEU A 92 0.55 3.86 -20.10
N LEU A 93 0.85 4.11 -21.37
CA LEU A 93 0.25 5.23 -22.13
C LEU A 93 -1.28 5.14 -22.18
N VAL A 94 -1.83 3.92 -22.18
CA VAL A 94 -3.28 3.68 -22.16
C VAL A 94 -3.90 4.07 -20.82
N GLU A 95 -3.10 4.09 -19.75
CA GLU A 95 -3.52 4.43 -18.39
C GLU A 95 -3.61 5.95 -18.17
N LYS A 96 -2.75 6.73 -18.87
CA LYS A 96 -2.62 8.19 -18.65
C LYS A 96 -3.95 8.95 -18.66
N PRO A 97 -4.89 8.73 -19.60
CA PRO A 97 -6.15 9.45 -19.62
C PRO A 97 -7.04 9.15 -18.40
N LEU A 98 -6.95 7.94 -17.84
CA LEU A 98 -7.73 7.54 -16.66
C LEU A 98 -7.20 8.22 -15.38
N LYS A 99 -5.89 8.49 -15.34
CA LYS A 99 -5.19 9.13 -14.22
C LYS A 99 -5.13 10.67 -14.32
N ALA A 100 -5.57 11.25 -15.44
CA ALA A 100 -5.38 12.66 -15.76
C ALA A 100 -6.16 13.64 -14.86
N LEU A 101 -7.21 13.20 -14.18
CA LEU A 101 -8.03 14.05 -13.29
C LEU A 101 -7.40 14.33 -11.93
N GLY A 102 -6.31 13.62 -11.59
CA GLY A 102 -5.65 13.72 -10.30
C GLY A 102 -5.16 12.36 -9.88
N TYR A 103 -3.85 12.11 -10.01
CA TYR A 103 -3.28 10.79 -9.70
C TYR A 103 -3.48 10.41 -8.23
N MET A 104 -3.37 11.38 -7.32
CA MET A 104 -3.40 11.18 -5.87
C MET A 104 -4.82 11.10 -5.28
N ASP A 105 -5.85 11.35 -6.08
CA ASP A 105 -7.24 11.45 -5.62
C ASP A 105 -8.28 11.01 -6.69
N ALA A 106 -8.80 11.94 -7.47
CA ALA A 106 -9.93 11.81 -8.38
C ALA A 106 -9.75 10.73 -9.46
N GLY A 107 -8.52 10.54 -9.94
CA GLY A 107 -8.19 9.58 -10.99
C GLY A 107 -8.53 8.14 -10.62
N MET A 108 -8.42 7.78 -9.34
CA MET A 108 -8.73 6.41 -8.86
C MET A 108 -10.22 6.09 -8.98
N VAL A 109 -11.07 7.02 -8.53
CA VAL A 109 -12.54 6.86 -8.59
C VAL A 109 -13.01 6.87 -10.05
N PHE A 110 -12.50 7.78 -10.88
CA PHE A 110 -12.81 7.82 -12.31
C PHE A 110 -12.41 6.52 -13.02
N THR A 111 -11.22 5.99 -12.72
CA THR A 111 -10.76 4.70 -13.26
C THR A 111 -11.72 3.57 -12.87
N GLY A 112 -12.16 3.53 -11.60
CA GLY A 112 -13.12 2.54 -11.10
C GLY A 112 -14.45 2.60 -11.83
N PHE A 113 -14.98 3.81 -12.05
CA PHE A 113 -16.20 4.02 -12.84
C PHE A 113 -16.06 3.42 -14.25
N VAL A 114 -14.98 3.76 -14.96
CA VAL A 114 -14.74 3.32 -16.34
C VAL A 114 -14.58 1.80 -16.42
N CYS A 115 -13.76 1.21 -15.57
CA CYS A 115 -13.46 -0.22 -15.61
C CYS A 115 -14.70 -1.07 -15.28
N PHE A 116 -15.47 -0.68 -14.27
CA PHE A 116 -16.69 -1.40 -13.91
C PHE A 116 -17.78 -1.24 -14.98
N TYR A 117 -17.90 -0.06 -15.58
CA TYR A 117 -18.80 0.16 -16.72
C TYR A 117 -18.48 -0.75 -17.92
N ILE A 118 -17.19 -0.91 -18.25
CA ILE A 118 -16.73 -1.84 -19.29
C ILE A 118 -17.16 -3.26 -18.96
N LEU A 119 -16.94 -3.73 -17.72
CA LEU A 119 -17.37 -5.05 -17.28
C LEU A 119 -18.89 -5.26 -17.48
N MET A 120 -19.70 -4.31 -17.03
CA MET A 120 -21.17 -4.38 -17.17
C MET A 120 -21.59 -4.44 -18.64
N CYS A 121 -20.98 -3.62 -19.50
CA CYS A 121 -21.22 -3.65 -20.94
C CYS A 121 -20.83 -5.00 -21.57
N VAL A 122 -19.68 -5.58 -21.18
CA VAL A 122 -19.26 -6.93 -21.61
C VAL A 122 -20.25 -8.00 -21.15
N MET A 123 -20.84 -7.86 -19.95
CA MET A 123 -21.89 -8.74 -19.44
C MET A 123 -23.26 -8.53 -20.13
N GLY A 124 -23.35 -7.57 -21.06
CA GLY A 124 -24.56 -7.26 -21.82
C GLY A 124 -25.59 -6.48 -21.02
N VAL A 125 -25.17 -5.79 -19.95
CA VAL A 125 -26.00 -4.83 -19.24
C VAL A 125 -26.16 -3.59 -20.11
N ASN A 126 -27.35 -2.99 -20.14
CA ASN A 126 -27.56 -1.76 -20.89
C ASN A 126 -26.77 -0.59 -20.25
N TRP A 127 -26.53 0.47 -21.02
CA TRP A 127 -25.60 1.50 -20.60
C TRP A 127 -26.02 2.31 -19.36
N TRP A 128 -27.32 2.52 -19.12
CA TRP A 128 -27.80 3.24 -17.95
C TRP A 128 -27.67 2.41 -16.66
N LEU A 129 -28.01 1.11 -16.72
CA LEU A 129 -27.78 0.19 -15.61
C LEU A 129 -26.29 -0.06 -15.38
N ALA A 130 -25.48 -0.01 -16.43
CA ALA A 130 -24.03 -0.07 -16.30
C ALA A 130 -23.47 1.16 -15.56
N ILE A 131 -24.07 2.36 -15.72
CA ILE A 131 -23.74 3.54 -14.90
C ILE A 131 -24.10 3.27 -13.42
N ALA A 132 -25.28 2.71 -13.15
CA ALA A 132 -25.67 2.36 -11.78
C ALA A 132 -24.68 1.39 -11.12
N GLY A 133 -24.23 0.36 -11.86
CA GLY A 133 -23.20 -0.55 -11.37
C GLY A 133 -21.85 0.11 -11.13
N ALA A 134 -21.44 1.02 -12.02
CA ALA A 134 -20.21 1.76 -11.86
C ALA A 134 -20.24 2.66 -10.60
N ILE A 135 -21.39 3.29 -10.31
CA ILE A 135 -21.64 4.03 -9.06
C ILE A 135 -21.55 3.09 -7.85
N ALA A 136 -22.24 1.96 -7.89
CA ALA A 136 -22.24 0.99 -6.80
C ALA A 136 -20.85 0.48 -6.41
N PHE A 137 -19.96 0.34 -7.40
CA PHE A 137 -18.59 -0.10 -7.16
C PHE A 137 -17.64 1.04 -6.80
N ALA A 138 -17.60 2.10 -7.60
CA ALA A 138 -16.60 3.17 -7.44
C ALA A 138 -16.81 3.96 -6.14
N LEU A 139 -18.06 4.07 -5.67
CA LEU A 139 -18.43 4.77 -4.45
C LEU A 139 -18.65 3.85 -3.24
N ALA A 140 -18.16 2.62 -3.26
CA ALA A 140 -18.12 1.82 -2.03
C ALA A 140 -17.20 2.52 -1.00
N SER A 141 -17.62 2.63 0.27
CA SER A 141 -16.96 3.51 1.25
C SER A 141 -15.46 3.23 1.40
N TYR A 142 -15.08 1.96 1.37
CA TYR A 142 -13.69 1.54 1.46
C TYR A 142 -12.80 2.19 0.40
N ASN A 143 -13.32 2.39 -0.82
CA ASN A 143 -12.56 2.97 -1.94
C ASN A 143 -12.24 4.45 -1.71
N LEU A 144 -13.08 5.19 -0.98
CA LEU A 144 -12.84 6.59 -0.65
C LEU A 144 -11.98 6.72 0.61
N ILE A 145 -12.21 5.87 1.60
CA ILE A 145 -11.43 5.83 2.85
C ILE A 145 -9.95 5.56 2.57
N ILE A 146 -9.63 4.64 1.66
CA ILE A 146 -8.23 4.35 1.31
C ILE A 146 -7.53 5.50 0.57
N ILE A 147 -8.28 6.38 -0.10
CA ILE A 147 -7.73 7.58 -0.75
C ILE A 147 -7.35 8.58 0.34
N GLU A 148 -8.20 8.78 1.34
CA GLU A 148 -7.90 9.63 2.50
C GLU A 148 -6.66 9.13 3.25
N ALA A 149 -6.55 7.82 3.46
CA ALA A 149 -5.40 7.20 4.13
C ALA A 149 -4.08 7.28 3.32
N GLY A 150 -4.09 7.67 2.04
CA GLY A 150 -2.88 7.74 1.21
C GLY A 150 -2.49 6.44 0.51
N HIS A 151 -3.35 5.42 0.51
CA HIS A 151 -3.09 4.14 -0.15
C HIS A 151 -3.41 4.16 -1.66
N VAL A 152 -2.80 5.10 -2.38
CA VAL A 152 -3.07 5.38 -3.81
C VAL A 152 -2.90 4.14 -4.71
N THR A 153 -1.81 3.41 -4.53
CA THR A 153 -1.49 2.19 -5.29
C THR A 153 -2.58 1.12 -5.13
N LYS A 154 -3.04 0.90 -3.89
CA LYS A 154 -4.12 -0.03 -3.55
C LYS A 154 -5.42 0.32 -4.28
N ALA A 155 -5.80 1.58 -4.25
CA ALA A 155 -7.04 2.07 -4.86
C ALA A 155 -7.04 1.90 -6.39
N TYR A 156 -5.93 2.15 -7.08
CA TYR A 156 -5.83 1.83 -8.51
C TYR A 156 -5.95 0.33 -8.80
N VAL A 157 -5.30 -0.53 -8.00
CA VAL A 157 -5.45 -1.98 -8.19
C VAL A 157 -6.92 -2.41 -8.05
N ILE A 158 -7.63 -1.89 -7.06
CA ILE A 158 -9.08 -2.10 -6.89
C ILE A 158 -9.83 -1.63 -8.14
N ALA A 159 -9.56 -0.41 -8.61
CA ALA A 159 -10.21 0.17 -9.78
C ALA A 159 -10.03 -0.68 -11.06
N TYR A 160 -8.91 -1.40 -11.23
CA TYR A 160 -8.67 -2.27 -12.38
C TYR A 160 -9.23 -3.69 -12.27
N MET A 161 -9.61 -4.16 -11.07
CA MET A 161 -10.17 -5.50 -10.88
C MET A 161 -11.33 -5.85 -11.86
N PRO A 162 -12.30 -4.93 -12.11
CA PRO A 162 -13.39 -5.21 -13.05
C PRO A 162 -12.91 -5.42 -14.49
N LEU A 163 -11.82 -4.75 -14.89
CA LEU A 163 -11.26 -4.86 -16.24
C LEU A 163 -10.72 -6.29 -16.49
N THR A 164 -10.06 -6.88 -15.49
CA THR A 164 -9.58 -8.27 -15.54
C THR A 164 -10.75 -9.25 -15.75
N LEU A 165 -11.84 -9.10 -14.97
CA LEU A 165 -13.04 -9.93 -15.16
C LEU A 165 -13.72 -9.69 -16.51
N ALA A 166 -13.67 -8.46 -17.05
CA ALA A 166 -14.22 -8.15 -18.36
C ALA A 166 -13.46 -8.88 -19.47
N GLY A 167 -12.13 -8.96 -19.35
CA GLY A 167 -11.27 -9.75 -20.23
C GLY A 167 -11.61 -11.23 -20.20
N MET A 168 -11.75 -11.81 -19.00
CA MET A 168 -12.18 -13.21 -18.84
C MET A 168 -13.55 -13.46 -19.48
N ALA A 169 -14.53 -12.58 -19.22
CA ALA A 169 -15.87 -12.71 -19.79
C ALA A 169 -15.88 -12.64 -21.32
N LEU A 170 -15.01 -11.83 -21.94
CA LEU A 170 -14.84 -11.78 -23.40
C LEU A 170 -14.21 -13.07 -23.95
N LEU A 171 -13.19 -13.61 -23.27
CA LEU A 171 -12.56 -14.89 -23.63
C LEU A 171 -13.57 -16.04 -23.57
N PHE A 172 -14.37 -16.10 -22.51
CA PHE A 172 -15.43 -17.10 -22.35
C PHE A 172 -16.53 -16.97 -23.42
N LYS A 173 -16.68 -15.79 -24.04
CA LYS A 173 -17.57 -15.53 -25.19
C LYS A 173 -16.87 -15.71 -26.54
N ARG A 174 -15.69 -16.36 -26.58
CA ARG A 174 -14.88 -16.62 -27.79
C ARG A 174 -14.42 -15.35 -28.52
N LYS A 175 -14.37 -14.21 -27.84
CA LYS A 175 -13.83 -12.96 -28.38
C LYS A 175 -12.32 -12.89 -28.10
N TYR A 176 -11.56 -13.83 -28.66
CA TYR A 176 -10.16 -14.09 -28.27
C TYR A 176 -9.25 -12.85 -28.31
N LEU A 177 -9.26 -12.07 -29.39
CA LEU A 177 -8.38 -10.90 -29.52
C LEU A 177 -8.63 -9.85 -28.44
N TRP A 178 -9.86 -9.34 -28.35
CA TRP A 178 -10.21 -8.30 -27.39
C TRP A 178 -10.31 -8.83 -25.96
N GLY A 179 -10.63 -10.11 -25.78
CA GLY A 179 -10.54 -10.79 -24.49
C GLY A 179 -9.09 -10.85 -24.00
N ALA A 180 -8.13 -11.20 -24.86
CA ALA A 180 -6.71 -11.20 -24.53
C ALA A 180 -6.20 -9.79 -24.21
N VAL A 181 -6.54 -8.79 -25.03
CA VAL A 181 -6.15 -7.38 -24.81
C VAL A 181 -6.66 -6.86 -23.47
N VAL A 182 -7.95 -7.01 -23.19
CA VAL A 182 -8.57 -6.48 -21.97
C VAL A 182 -8.08 -7.25 -20.74
N PHE A 183 -7.93 -8.57 -20.84
CA PHE A 183 -7.39 -9.38 -19.75
C PHE A 183 -5.92 -9.05 -19.46
N LEU A 184 -5.07 -8.94 -20.49
CA LEU A 184 -3.67 -8.54 -20.37
C LEU A 184 -3.55 -7.16 -19.71
N LEU A 185 -4.33 -6.17 -20.15
CA LEU A 185 -4.31 -4.83 -19.57
C LEU A 185 -4.78 -4.82 -18.11
N GLY A 186 -5.86 -5.54 -17.79
CA GLY A 186 -6.36 -5.63 -16.41
C GLY A 186 -5.31 -6.22 -15.46
N VAL A 187 -4.66 -7.32 -15.86
CA VAL A 187 -3.60 -7.95 -15.06
C VAL A 187 -2.35 -7.06 -15.02
N ALA A 188 -1.90 -6.50 -16.15
CA ALA A 188 -0.69 -5.69 -16.22
C ALA A 188 -0.83 -4.39 -15.40
N PHE A 189 -1.96 -3.68 -15.49
CA PHE A 189 -2.21 -2.50 -14.66
C PHE A 189 -2.33 -2.83 -13.17
N SER A 190 -2.93 -3.97 -12.82
CA SER A 190 -2.98 -4.43 -11.43
C SER A 190 -1.58 -4.67 -10.86
N ILE A 191 -0.67 -5.30 -11.61
CA ILE A 191 0.71 -5.54 -11.16
C ILE A 191 1.52 -4.22 -11.16
N ALA A 192 1.33 -3.34 -12.16
CA ALA A 192 2.05 -2.08 -12.28
C ALA A 192 1.77 -1.08 -11.17
N ASN A 193 0.59 -1.13 -10.55
CA ASN A 193 0.27 -0.33 -9.38
C ASN A 193 0.72 -1.01 -8.06
N THR A 194 1.66 -1.97 -8.13
CA THR A 194 2.54 -2.48 -7.04
C THR A 194 1.89 -2.97 -5.73
N HIS A 195 0.57 -3.19 -5.68
CA HIS A 195 -0.11 -3.72 -4.50
C HIS A 195 -0.47 -5.21 -4.64
N LEU A 196 0.54 -6.07 -4.56
CA LEU A 196 0.45 -7.52 -4.83
C LEU A 196 -0.63 -8.26 -4.02
N GLN A 197 -0.94 -7.84 -2.79
CA GLN A 197 -1.95 -8.49 -1.96
C GLN A 197 -3.38 -8.38 -2.54
N ILE A 198 -3.76 -7.23 -3.11
CA ILE A 198 -5.08 -7.08 -3.74
C ILE A 198 -5.10 -7.84 -5.08
N THR A 199 -4.01 -7.79 -5.84
CA THR A 199 -3.85 -8.61 -7.06
C THR A 199 -3.98 -10.10 -6.76
N TYR A 200 -3.45 -10.56 -5.63
CA TYR A 200 -3.57 -11.93 -5.16
C TYR A 200 -5.02 -12.31 -4.84
N TYR A 201 -5.77 -11.45 -4.13
CA TYR A 201 -7.20 -11.70 -3.89
C TYR A 201 -8.03 -11.68 -5.17
N LEU A 202 -7.69 -10.82 -6.14
CA LEU A 202 -8.29 -10.84 -7.48
C LEU A 202 -8.00 -12.17 -8.20
N LEU A 203 -6.76 -12.66 -8.13
CA LEU A 203 -6.38 -13.94 -8.71
C LEU A 203 -7.20 -15.10 -8.12
N LEU A 204 -7.43 -15.10 -6.80
CA LEU A 204 -8.29 -16.09 -6.15
C LEU A 204 -9.73 -16.03 -6.71
N LEU A 205 -10.32 -14.85 -6.84
CA LEU A 205 -11.65 -14.72 -7.46
C LEU A 205 -11.64 -15.22 -8.92
N CYS A 206 -10.64 -14.81 -9.71
CA CYS A 206 -10.47 -15.26 -11.09
C CYS A 206 -10.36 -16.79 -11.16
N PHE A 207 -9.69 -17.42 -10.20
CA PHE A 207 -9.61 -18.87 -10.10
C PHE A 207 -11.00 -19.50 -9.87
N PHE A 208 -11.80 -19.02 -8.91
CA PHE A 208 -13.18 -19.49 -8.72
C PHE A 208 -14.04 -19.34 -9.99
N VAL A 209 -13.98 -18.17 -10.63
CA VAL A 209 -14.71 -17.89 -11.87
C VAL A 209 -14.26 -18.82 -13.00
N TYR A 210 -12.95 -19.07 -13.11
CA TYR A 210 -12.38 -20.00 -14.09
C TYR A 210 -12.75 -21.46 -13.81
N LEU A 211 -12.80 -21.90 -12.54
CA LEU A 211 -13.29 -23.24 -12.18
C LEU A 211 -14.73 -23.46 -12.65
N GLY A 212 -15.58 -22.44 -12.56
CA GLY A 212 -16.94 -22.49 -13.11
C GLY A 212 -16.98 -22.62 -14.63
N TYR A 213 -16.12 -21.90 -15.33
CA TYR A 213 -15.95 -22.05 -16.78
C TYR A 213 -15.43 -23.44 -17.14
N LEU A 214 -14.38 -23.90 -16.45
CA LEU A 214 -13.77 -25.22 -16.61
C LEU A 214 -14.80 -26.33 -16.44
N PHE A 215 -15.53 -26.34 -15.31
CA PHE A 215 -16.55 -27.34 -15.02
C PHE A 215 -17.63 -27.38 -16.11
N ASN A 216 -18.13 -26.22 -16.53
CA ASN A 216 -19.13 -26.12 -17.58
C ASN A 216 -18.59 -26.66 -18.93
N LYS A 217 -17.35 -26.33 -19.29
CA LYS A 217 -16.75 -26.78 -20.56
C LYS A 217 -16.37 -28.25 -20.58
N LEU A 218 -15.97 -28.82 -19.44
CA LEU A 218 -15.77 -30.26 -19.28
C LEU A 218 -17.10 -31.01 -19.46
N LYS A 219 -18.18 -30.52 -18.85
CA LYS A 219 -19.54 -31.08 -19.02
C LYS A 219 -20.02 -31.00 -20.48
N GLU A 220 -19.74 -29.89 -21.16
CA GLU A 220 -20.05 -29.69 -22.58
C GLU A 220 -19.09 -30.45 -23.53
N LYS A 221 -18.05 -31.13 -23.01
CA LYS A 221 -16.98 -31.78 -23.80
C LYS A 221 -16.27 -30.82 -24.77
N ALA A 222 -16.19 -29.53 -24.44
CA ALA A 222 -15.65 -28.47 -25.29
C ALA A 222 -14.13 -28.26 -25.08
N TYR A 223 -13.33 -29.33 -25.14
CA TYR A 223 -11.91 -29.32 -24.76
C TYR A 223 -11.05 -28.35 -25.58
N LYS A 224 -11.32 -28.20 -26.88
CA LYS A 224 -10.59 -27.27 -27.75
C LYS A 224 -10.79 -25.82 -27.33
N GLU A 225 -12.02 -25.45 -27.00
CA GLU A 225 -12.34 -24.11 -26.52
C GLU A 225 -11.66 -23.85 -25.18
N LEU A 226 -11.79 -24.80 -24.25
CA LEU A 226 -11.14 -24.75 -22.95
C LEU A 226 -9.63 -24.53 -23.10
N GLY A 227 -8.93 -25.42 -23.80
CA GLY A 227 -7.47 -25.32 -23.98
C GLY A 227 -7.04 -24.01 -24.66
N THR A 228 -7.82 -23.50 -25.62
CA THR A 228 -7.53 -22.22 -26.27
C THR A 228 -7.64 -21.05 -25.28
N VAL A 229 -8.73 -20.99 -24.52
CA VAL A 229 -8.93 -19.91 -23.53
C VAL A 229 -7.88 -19.98 -22.42
N THR A 230 -7.58 -21.17 -21.90
CA THR A 230 -6.53 -21.37 -20.89
C THR A 230 -5.16 -20.92 -21.38
N ALA A 231 -4.77 -21.31 -22.60
CA ALA A 231 -3.48 -20.93 -23.17
C ALA A 231 -3.37 -19.41 -23.37
N ILE A 232 -4.44 -18.76 -23.85
CA ILE A 232 -4.48 -17.30 -23.99
C ILE A 232 -4.33 -16.63 -22.62
N MET A 233 -5.10 -17.05 -21.62
CA MET A 233 -5.02 -16.47 -20.27
C MET A 233 -3.63 -16.65 -19.65
N ALA A 234 -3.05 -17.84 -19.75
CA ALA A 234 -1.70 -18.11 -19.26
C ALA A 234 -0.65 -17.24 -19.96
N GLY A 235 -0.73 -17.11 -21.29
CA GLY A 235 0.15 -16.22 -22.06
C GLY A 235 0.01 -14.75 -21.65
N CYS A 236 -1.22 -14.27 -21.42
CA CYS A 236 -1.46 -12.92 -20.92
C CYS A 236 -0.87 -12.69 -19.52
N VAL A 237 -0.97 -13.66 -18.60
CA VAL A 237 -0.38 -13.54 -17.25
C VAL A 237 1.14 -13.45 -17.34
N ILE A 238 1.78 -14.32 -18.14
CA ILE A 238 3.24 -14.27 -18.36
C ILE A 238 3.64 -12.91 -18.91
N LEU A 239 2.96 -12.42 -19.96
CA LEU A 239 3.24 -11.12 -20.55
C LEU A 239 2.97 -9.95 -19.59
N ALA A 240 2.02 -10.06 -18.66
CA ALA A 240 1.72 -9.01 -17.69
C ALA A 240 2.76 -8.89 -16.56
N VAL A 241 3.48 -9.98 -16.24
CA VAL A 241 4.51 -10.00 -15.19
C VAL A 241 5.81 -9.34 -15.67
N LEU A 242 6.22 -9.58 -16.92
CA LEU A 242 7.51 -9.10 -17.46
C LEU A 242 7.74 -7.58 -17.35
N PRO A 243 6.76 -6.69 -17.62
CA PRO A 243 6.94 -5.25 -17.50
C PRO A 243 7.19 -4.79 -16.07
N ASN A 244 6.93 -5.65 -15.08
CA ASN A 244 7.05 -5.34 -13.66
C ASN A 244 8.28 -6.01 -13.03
N ALA A 245 9.12 -6.68 -13.82
CA ALA A 245 10.29 -7.41 -13.37
C ALA A 245 11.24 -6.54 -12.53
N GLN A 246 11.51 -5.30 -12.94
CA GLN A 246 12.39 -4.38 -12.20
C GLN A 246 11.91 -4.13 -10.76
N ASN A 247 10.63 -3.80 -10.60
CA ASN A 247 10.06 -3.54 -9.28
C ASN A 247 10.00 -4.82 -8.44
N MET A 248 9.57 -5.93 -9.05
CA MET A 248 9.51 -7.23 -8.37
C MET A 248 10.89 -7.69 -7.89
N TYR A 249 11.95 -7.49 -8.70
CA TYR A 249 13.32 -7.78 -8.31
C TYR A 249 13.75 -6.91 -7.12
N ALA A 250 13.56 -5.60 -7.19
CA ALA A 250 13.92 -4.68 -6.11
C ALA A 250 13.22 -5.04 -4.79
N GLN A 251 11.93 -5.37 -4.85
CA GLN A 251 11.15 -5.79 -3.67
C GLN A 251 11.56 -7.16 -3.14
N TRP A 252 11.93 -8.09 -4.02
CA TRP A 252 12.39 -9.42 -3.63
C TRP A 252 13.76 -9.36 -2.94
N ASP A 253 14.70 -8.62 -3.52
CA ASP A 253 16.06 -8.40 -3.01
C ASP A 253 16.05 -7.67 -1.67
N LEU A 254 15.31 -6.56 -1.56
CA LEU A 254 15.08 -5.88 -0.30
C LEU A 254 14.30 -6.75 0.69
N GLY A 255 13.32 -7.53 0.23
CA GLY A 255 12.52 -8.43 1.05
C GLY A 255 13.37 -9.47 1.79
N GLN A 256 14.43 -9.97 1.15
CA GLN A 256 15.37 -10.92 1.77
C GLN A 256 16.29 -10.28 2.81
N ASN A 257 16.68 -9.03 2.61
CA ASN A 257 17.66 -8.31 3.44
C ASN A 257 17.01 -7.39 4.50
N SER A 258 15.68 -7.23 4.46
CA SER A 258 14.92 -6.35 5.35
C SER A 258 14.40 -7.09 6.58
N ILE A 259 13.71 -6.35 7.45
CA ILE A 259 12.93 -6.89 8.57
C ILE A 259 11.85 -7.92 8.17
N ARG A 260 11.68 -8.23 6.88
CA ARG A 260 10.81 -9.32 6.40
C ARG A 260 11.57 -10.62 6.11
N GLY A 261 12.90 -10.54 6.06
CA GLY A 261 13.80 -11.68 5.90
C GLY A 261 14.21 -12.31 7.22
N ALA A 262 14.96 -13.41 7.13
CA ALA A 262 15.46 -14.13 8.31
C ALA A 262 16.51 -13.31 9.06
N THR A 263 16.54 -13.47 10.39
CA THR A 263 17.65 -12.99 11.22
C THR A 263 18.88 -13.88 11.05
N GLU A 264 20.06 -13.29 11.18
CA GLU A 264 21.32 -14.03 11.26
C GLU A 264 21.75 -14.33 12.71
N LEU A 265 21.06 -13.73 13.69
CA LEU A 265 21.31 -13.96 15.12
C LEU A 265 20.60 -15.24 15.57
N THR A 266 21.29 -16.04 16.40
CA THR A 266 20.74 -17.27 16.97
C THR A 266 19.95 -17.02 18.26
N THR A 267 20.25 -15.92 18.96
CA THR A 267 19.43 -15.46 20.10
C THR A 267 18.18 -14.74 19.58
N THR A 268 17.00 -15.16 20.04
CA THR A 268 15.73 -14.51 19.70
C THR A 268 15.78 -13.02 20.02
N THR A 269 15.05 -12.22 19.23
CA THR A 269 14.73 -10.82 19.57
C THR A 269 14.25 -10.71 21.03
N PRO A 270 14.34 -9.52 21.67
CA PRO A 270 13.76 -9.29 23.00
C PRO A 270 12.25 -9.68 23.10
N SER A 271 11.56 -9.78 21.96
CA SER A 271 10.17 -10.20 21.82
C SER A 271 9.95 -11.72 21.63
N GLY A 272 11.00 -12.54 21.58
CA GLY A 272 10.87 -14.00 21.49
C GLY A 272 10.35 -14.52 20.14
N GLU A 273 10.57 -13.78 19.04
CA GLU A 273 10.08 -14.18 17.72
C GLU A 273 10.64 -15.55 17.29
N LYS A 274 9.74 -16.48 16.93
CA LYS A 274 10.13 -17.73 16.28
C LYS A 274 10.53 -17.44 14.83
N ILE A 275 11.66 -18.00 14.41
CA ILE A 275 12.13 -17.94 13.02
C ILE A 275 11.08 -18.64 12.14
N SER A 276 10.23 -17.85 11.49
CA SER A 276 9.26 -18.30 10.49
C SER A 276 9.70 -17.81 9.11
N SER A 277 9.41 -18.61 8.08
CA SER A 277 9.64 -18.19 6.70
C SER A 277 8.65 -17.11 6.23
N GLY A 278 7.64 -16.74 7.01
CA GLY A 278 6.62 -15.71 6.71
C GLY A 278 6.44 -14.70 7.84
N LEU A 279 5.42 -13.85 7.74
CA LEU A 279 5.10 -12.91 8.81
C LEU A 279 4.68 -13.64 10.08
N ASP A 280 4.87 -12.99 11.23
CA ASP A 280 4.24 -13.44 12.48
C ASP A 280 2.71 -13.45 12.35
N LYS A 281 2.06 -14.46 12.94
CA LYS A 281 0.61 -14.67 12.79
C LYS A 281 -0.19 -13.56 13.47
N ASP A 282 0.23 -13.13 14.66
CA ASP A 282 -0.47 -12.07 15.40
C ASP A 282 -0.38 -10.74 14.66
N TYR A 283 0.79 -10.46 14.08
CA TYR A 283 0.98 -9.31 13.19
C TYR A 283 0.14 -9.41 11.91
N ALA A 284 0.15 -10.56 11.22
CA ALA A 284 -0.60 -10.76 9.99
C ALA A 284 -2.12 -10.57 10.22
N PHE A 285 -2.61 -11.05 11.37
CA PHE A 285 -4.01 -11.01 11.75
C PHE A 285 -4.39 -9.79 12.62
N ALA A 286 -3.52 -8.79 12.76
CA ALA A 286 -3.79 -7.59 13.56
C ALA A 286 -5.01 -6.79 13.09
N TRP A 287 -5.29 -6.77 11.77
CA TRP A 287 -6.53 -6.23 11.19
C TRP A 287 -7.39 -7.36 10.65
N SER A 288 -7.93 -8.14 11.57
CA SER A 288 -8.95 -9.15 11.29
C SER A 288 -10.34 -8.55 11.45
N TYR A 289 -11.24 -8.86 10.53
CA TYR A 289 -12.61 -8.35 10.57
C TYR A 289 -13.45 -9.09 11.60
N GLY A 290 -14.23 -8.37 12.42
CA GLY A 290 -15.16 -9.01 13.36
C GLY A 290 -16.29 -9.75 12.62
N LYS A 291 -16.79 -10.87 13.18
CA LYS A 291 -17.92 -11.61 12.58
C LYS A 291 -19.18 -10.74 12.49
N GLY A 292 -19.53 -10.08 13.59
CA GLY A 292 -20.65 -9.14 13.63
C GLY A 292 -20.37 -7.86 12.83
N GLU A 293 -19.09 -7.50 12.65
CA GLU A 293 -18.67 -6.34 11.87
C GLU A 293 -19.08 -6.45 10.39
N LEU A 294 -19.38 -7.66 9.88
CA LEU A 294 -19.97 -7.84 8.55
C LEU A 294 -21.33 -7.13 8.39
N LEU A 295 -21.99 -6.73 9.48
CA LEU A 295 -23.18 -5.88 9.41
C LEU A 295 -22.86 -4.50 8.82
N THR A 296 -21.61 -4.03 8.88
CA THR A 296 -21.24 -2.75 8.26
C THR A 296 -21.37 -2.74 6.75
N LEU A 297 -21.36 -3.92 6.11
CA LEU A 297 -21.60 -4.03 4.67
C LEU A 297 -22.98 -3.47 4.29
N LEU A 298 -23.94 -3.55 5.22
CA LEU A 298 -25.33 -3.09 5.09
C LEU A 298 -25.64 -1.83 5.92
N VAL A 299 -25.01 -1.64 7.08
CA VAL A 299 -25.30 -0.55 8.02
C VAL A 299 -23.98 0.13 8.44
N PRO A 300 -23.60 1.28 7.87
CA PRO A 300 -22.22 1.77 7.92
C PRO A 300 -21.67 1.95 9.33
N ASN A 301 -22.41 2.59 10.23
CA ASN A 301 -22.00 2.77 11.63
C ASN A 301 -22.44 1.65 12.59
N ALA A 302 -22.75 0.44 12.11
CA ALA A 302 -23.05 -0.70 12.99
C ALA A 302 -21.94 -0.91 14.04
N TYR A 303 -20.68 -0.65 13.66
CA TYR A 303 -19.50 -0.73 14.53
C TYR A 303 -18.87 0.63 14.86
N GLY A 304 -19.62 1.73 14.70
CA GLY A 304 -19.21 3.07 15.15
C GLY A 304 -18.27 3.86 14.23
N GLY A 305 -18.01 3.37 13.02
CA GLY A 305 -17.26 4.13 12.00
C GLY A 305 -15.74 4.08 12.19
N SER A 306 -15.08 5.25 12.26
CA SER A 306 -13.63 5.35 12.44
C SER A 306 -13.23 5.28 13.93
N SER A 307 -11.97 4.92 14.21
CA SER A 307 -11.46 4.85 15.60
C SER A 307 -11.40 6.19 16.32
N GLY A 308 -11.35 7.30 15.58
CA GLY A 308 -11.45 8.65 16.12
C GLY A 308 -12.66 9.37 15.54
N GLY A 309 -13.85 8.82 15.74
CA GLY A 309 -15.10 9.39 15.22
C GLY A 309 -15.43 10.74 15.85
N MET A 310 -16.08 11.59 15.06
CA MET A 310 -16.54 12.92 15.49
C MET A 310 -18.01 12.83 15.90
N LEU A 311 -18.31 13.29 17.12
CA LEU A 311 -19.64 13.33 17.70
C LEU A 311 -20.13 14.79 17.78
N GLY A 312 -21.28 15.05 17.18
CA GLY A 312 -21.90 16.37 17.13
C GLY A 312 -22.76 16.71 18.36
N PRO A 313 -23.41 17.90 18.35
CA PRO A 313 -24.18 18.41 19.49
C PRO A 313 -25.36 17.54 19.96
N ASP A 314 -25.89 16.70 19.06
CA ASP A 314 -27.02 15.81 19.37
C ASP A 314 -26.61 14.53 20.11
N SER A 315 -25.30 14.25 20.20
CA SER A 315 -24.76 13.08 20.91
C SER A 315 -24.82 13.24 22.44
N GLU A 316 -24.98 12.13 23.15
CA GLU A 316 -25.05 12.10 24.61
C GLU A 316 -23.70 12.49 25.22
N LEU A 317 -22.59 12.04 24.65
CA LEU A 317 -21.26 12.38 25.14
C LEU A 317 -20.98 13.88 25.01
N TYR A 318 -21.38 14.51 23.91
CA TYR A 318 -21.25 15.95 23.74
C TYR A 318 -22.07 16.71 24.79
N LYS A 319 -23.33 16.30 25.03
CA LYS A 319 -24.21 16.89 26.04
C LYS A 319 -23.63 16.76 27.44
N GLU A 320 -23.12 15.59 27.80
CA GLU A 320 -22.48 15.33 29.09
C GLU A 320 -21.20 16.15 29.28
N LEU A 321 -20.32 16.21 28.28
CA LEU A 321 -19.10 17.04 28.33
C LEU A 321 -19.44 18.52 28.57
N ARG A 322 -20.45 19.04 27.87
CA ARG A 322 -20.96 20.40 28.10
C ARG A 322 -21.53 20.58 29.51
N ALA A 323 -22.32 19.62 29.98
CA ALA A 323 -22.89 19.65 31.33
C ALA A 323 -21.81 19.64 32.43
N LYS A 324 -20.67 19.00 32.17
CA LYS A 324 -19.49 18.97 33.04
C LYS A 324 -18.54 20.16 32.86
N GLY A 325 -18.89 21.14 32.03
CA GLY A 325 -18.13 22.38 31.87
C GLY A 325 -16.94 22.30 30.91
N ALA A 326 -16.82 21.24 30.10
CA ALA A 326 -15.77 21.15 29.09
C ALA A 326 -16.01 22.15 27.94
N GLN A 327 -14.95 22.85 27.52
CA GLN A 327 -14.98 23.66 26.29
C GLN A 327 -14.85 22.73 25.08
N VAL A 328 -15.99 22.38 24.50
CA VAL A 328 -16.07 21.54 23.30
C VAL A 328 -16.24 22.40 22.05
N GLY A 329 -15.61 21.98 20.95
CA GLY A 329 -15.76 22.61 19.64
C GLY A 329 -17.12 22.31 18.99
N LYS A 330 -17.21 22.40 17.64
CA LYS A 330 -18.43 22.02 16.90
C LYS A 330 -18.76 20.53 17.04
N GLU A 331 -17.72 19.71 17.15
CA GLU A 331 -17.78 18.27 17.34
C GLU A 331 -16.72 17.87 18.35
N VAL A 332 -16.88 16.70 18.96
CA VAL A 332 -15.93 16.09 19.88
C VAL A 332 -15.42 14.79 19.30
N GLN A 333 -14.10 14.60 19.31
CA GLN A 333 -13.49 13.33 18.92
C GLN A 333 -13.63 12.31 20.05
N ALA A 334 -14.12 11.11 19.73
CA ALA A 334 -14.32 10.03 20.69
C ALA A 334 -13.99 8.65 20.07
N PRO A 335 -13.67 7.63 20.87
CA PRO A 335 -13.42 6.27 20.39
C PRO A 335 -14.75 5.58 20.04
N THR A 336 -15.41 6.02 18.97
CA THR A 336 -16.72 5.50 18.55
C THR A 336 -16.63 4.09 17.97
N TYR A 337 -15.53 3.75 17.27
CA TYR A 337 -15.29 2.39 16.83
C TYR A 337 -15.14 1.44 18.02
N TRP A 338 -15.85 0.31 17.96
CA TRP A 338 -15.86 -0.67 19.05
C TRP A 338 -15.59 -2.10 18.59
N GLY A 339 -15.17 -2.28 17.33
CA GLY A 339 -14.79 -3.60 16.81
C GLY A 339 -13.44 -4.10 17.33
N GLU A 340 -12.98 -5.19 16.74
CA GLU A 340 -11.81 -5.95 17.22
C GLU A 340 -10.49 -5.51 16.55
N LYS A 341 -10.54 -4.59 15.58
CA LYS A 341 -9.34 -4.06 14.92
C LYS A 341 -8.61 -3.08 15.82
N THR A 342 -7.28 -3.07 15.75
CA THR A 342 -6.44 -2.12 16.50
C THR A 342 -6.82 -0.66 16.23
N PHE A 343 -7.08 -0.33 14.95
CA PHE A 343 -7.72 0.92 14.57
C PHE A 343 -8.34 0.79 13.16
N THR A 344 -9.20 1.74 12.79
CA THR A 344 -9.76 1.85 11.44
C THR A 344 -10.09 3.29 11.07
N SER A 345 -9.89 3.63 9.79
CA SER A 345 -10.31 4.93 9.24
C SER A 345 -11.80 4.97 8.86
N GLY A 346 -12.49 3.82 8.87
CA GLY A 346 -13.93 3.75 8.61
C GLY A 346 -14.41 2.35 8.20
N PRO A 347 -15.72 2.18 7.99
CA PRO A 347 -16.35 0.89 7.74
C PRO A 347 -16.17 0.45 6.28
N VAL A 348 -16.27 -0.86 6.06
CA VAL A 348 -16.52 -1.42 4.74
C VAL A 348 -18.04 -1.46 4.52
N TYR A 349 -18.56 -0.52 3.71
CA TYR A 349 -19.98 -0.40 3.36
C TYR A 349 -20.16 -0.57 1.84
N PHE A 350 -21.04 -1.48 1.44
CA PHE A 350 -21.30 -1.79 0.02
C PHE A 350 -22.50 -1.04 -0.56
N GLY A 351 -23.32 -0.38 0.29
CA GLY A 351 -24.59 0.21 -0.10
C GLY A 351 -25.78 -0.68 0.26
N ALA A 352 -26.75 -0.12 0.99
CA ALA A 352 -27.93 -0.85 1.44
C ALA A 352 -28.79 -1.32 0.27
N LEU A 353 -28.94 -0.46 -0.74
CA LEU A 353 -29.64 -0.81 -1.97
C LEU A 353 -28.88 -1.89 -2.78
N VAL A 354 -27.55 -1.85 -2.79
CA VAL A 354 -26.71 -2.87 -3.45
C VAL A 354 -26.89 -4.23 -2.77
N CYS A 355 -26.86 -4.28 -1.44
CA CYS A 355 -27.08 -5.49 -0.66
C CYS A 355 -28.47 -6.10 -0.90
N PHE A 356 -29.53 -5.26 -0.92
CA PHE A 356 -30.89 -5.71 -1.25
C PHE A 356 -30.98 -6.31 -2.66
N LEU A 357 -30.43 -5.62 -3.66
CA LEU A 357 -30.46 -6.08 -5.05
C LEU A 357 -29.55 -7.30 -5.27
N PHE A 358 -28.46 -7.43 -4.52
CA PHE A 358 -27.62 -8.62 -4.51
C PHE A 358 -28.42 -9.84 -4.06
N VAL A 359 -29.13 -9.76 -2.93
CA VAL A 359 -29.97 -10.86 -2.44
C VAL A 359 -31.04 -11.22 -3.48
N LEU A 360 -31.72 -10.23 -4.06
CA LEU A 360 -32.66 -10.45 -5.15
C LEU A 360 -31.99 -11.14 -6.36
N GLY A 361 -30.81 -10.68 -6.75
CA GLY A 361 -29.98 -11.23 -7.84
C GLY A 361 -29.68 -12.72 -7.67
N MET A 362 -29.40 -13.13 -6.43
CA MET A 362 -29.17 -14.54 -6.10
C MET A 362 -30.37 -15.43 -6.38
N PHE A 363 -31.61 -14.91 -6.32
CA PHE A 363 -32.81 -15.67 -6.71
C PHE A 363 -33.06 -15.67 -8.22
N VAL A 364 -32.93 -14.52 -8.88
CA VAL A 364 -33.44 -14.33 -10.25
C VAL A 364 -32.45 -14.73 -11.35
N ILE A 365 -31.15 -14.64 -11.11
CA ILE A 365 -30.14 -14.99 -12.12
C ILE A 365 -30.14 -16.51 -12.34
N ARG A 366 -30.32 -16.99 -13.57
CA ARG A 366 -30.32 -18.44 -13.86
C ARG A 366 -28.94 -19.00 -14.17
N ASN A 367 -28.02 -18.17 -14.61
CA ASN A 367 -26.69 -18.60 -15.03
C ASN A 367 -25.88 -19.13 -13.83
N PRO A 368 -25.28 -20.34 -13.91
CA PRO A 368 -24.55 -20.95 -12.81
C PRO A 368 -23.29 -20.18 -12.39
N LEU A 369 -22.76 -19.30 -13.23
CA LEU A 369 -21.58 -18.48 -12.91
C LEU A 369 -21.80 -17.59 -11.67
N LYS A 370 -23.06 -17.23 -11.36
CA LYS A 370 -23.39 -16.49 -10.12
C LYS A 370 -22.91 -17.22 -8.87
N TRP A 371 -22.95 -18.56 -8.85
CA TRP A 371 -22.56 -19.36 -7.71
C TRP A 371 -21.05 -19.42 -7.53
N TRP A 372 -20.29 -19.32 -8.63
CA TRP A 372 -18.82 -19.23 -8.58
C TRP A 372 -18.36 -17.85 -8.11
N LEU A 373 -19.04 -16.79 -8.54
CA LEU A 373 -18.83 -15.44 -8.00
C LEU A 373 -19.18 -15.39 -6.51
N PHE A 374 -20.33 -15.94 -6.12
CA PHE A 374 -20.77 -16.01 -4.73
C PHE A 374 -19.80 -16.84 -3.87
N GLY A 375 -19.41 -18.03 -4.33
CA GLY A 375 -18.47 -18.91 -3.62
C GLY A 375 -17.10 -18.26 -3.42
N GLY A 376 -16.58 -17.58 -4.46
CA GLY A 376 -15.36 -16.78 -4.32
C GLY A 376 -15.53 -15.64 -3.31
N SER A 377 -16.64 -14.88 -3.40
CA SER A 377 -16.94 -13.82 -2.43
C SER A 377 -17.01 -14.34 -0.98
N VAL A 378 -17.70 -15.46 -0.74
CA VAL A 378 -17.80 -16.07 0.59
C VAL A 378 -16.42 -16.52 1.07
N PHE A 379 -15.62 -17.18 0.22
CA PHE A 379 -14.25 -17.58 0.56
C PHE A 379 -13.40 -16.39 1.01
N LEU A 380 -13.45 -15.26 0.28
CA LEU A 380 -12.71 -14.05 0.64
C LEU A 380 -13.26 -13.35 1.90
N ILE A 381 -14.58 -13.43 2.17
CA ILE A 381 -15.15 -12.99 3.46
C ILE A 381 -14.58 -13.83 4.61
N LEU A 382 -14.52 -15.16 4.46
CA LEU A 382 -13.96 -16.02 5.50
C LEU A 382 -12.47 -15.75 5.75
N LEU A 383 -11.71 -15.43 4.69
CA LEU A 383 -10.32 -14.98 4.83
C LEU A 383 -10.21 -13.63 5.56
N ALA A 384 -11.13 -12.70 5.31
CA ALA A 384 -11.15 -11.39 5.98
C ALA A 384 -11.35 -11.48 7.50
N LEU A 385 -11.98 -12.56 7.99
CA LEU A 385 -12.24 -12.76 9.42
C LEU A 385 -10.96 -13.04 10.22
N GLY A 386 -9.86 -13.49 9.60
CA GLY A 386 -8.58 -13.73 10.29
C GLY A 386 -8.73 -14.49 11.61
N ARG A 387 -8.23 -13.90 12.70
CA ARG A 387 -8.30 -14.47 14.07
C ARG A 387 -9.73 -14.78 14.52
N ASN A 388 -10.73 -14.10 13.98
CA ASN A 388 -12.13 -14.31 14.34
C ASN A 388 -12.70 -15.59 13.70
N PHE A 389 -12.02 -16.16 12.71
CA PHE A 389 -12.24 -17.53 12.27
C PHE A 389 -10.91 -18.29 12.22
N ASP A 390 -10.29 -18.40 13.40
CA ASP A 390 -8.91 -18.88 13.52
C ASP A 390 -8.69 -20.26 12.89
N SER A 391 -9.57 -21.24 13.09
CA SER A 391 -9.36 -22.59 12.54
C SER A 391 -9.26 -22.65 11.02
N PHE A 392 -10.05 -21.84 10.31
CA PHE A 392 -9.97 -21.73 8.85
C PHE A 392 -8.75 -20.90 8.43
N ASN A 393 -8.54 -19.75 9.06
CA ASN A 393 -7.48 -18.82 8.67
C ASN A 393 -6.09 -19.32 9.03
N ASP A 394 -5.94 -20.07 10.12
CA ASP A 394 -4.70 -20.74 10.49
C ASP A 394 -4.31 -21.80 9.45
N PHE A 395 -5.26 -22.62 9.00
CA PHE A 395 -5.03 -23.54 7.90
C PHE A 395 -4.65 -22.79 6.61
N MET A 396 -5.38 -21.74 6.25
CA MET A 396 -5.05 -20.96 5.07
C MET A 396 -3.67 -20.30 5.19
N PHE A 397 -3.31 -19.78 6.36
CA PHE A 397 -2.01 -19.15 6.60
C PHE A 397 -0.85 -20.11 6.35
N HIS A 398 -0.97 -21.36 6.80
CA HIS A 398 0.10 -22.33 6.66
C HIS A 398 0.13 -23.05 5.29
N TYR A 399 -1.01 -23.21 4.61
CA TYR A 399 -1.11 -24.05 3.41
C TYR A 399 -1.48 -23.31 2.13
N LEU A 400 -2.10 -22.13 2.20
CA LEU A 400 -2.44 -21.36 1.01
C LEU A 400 -1.18 -20.64 0.50
N PRO A 401 -0.69 -20.93 -0.73
CA PRO A 401 0.57 -20.38 -1.21
C PRO A 401 0.62 -18.86 -1.13
N MET A 402 1.76 -18.32 -0.68
CA MET A 402 2.02 -16.88 -0.51
C MET A 402 1.16 -16.15 0.53
N TYR A 403 0.11 -16.77 1.08
CA TYR A 403 -0.82 -16.06 1.97
C TYR A 403 -0.15 -15.59 3.27
N ASN A 404 0.79 -16.37 3.81
CA ASN A 404 1.61 -15.99 4.98
C ASN A 404 2.58 -14.82 4.76
N LYS A 405 2.61 -14.24 3.56
CA LYS A 405 3.41 -13.04 3.24
C LYS A 405 2.62 -11.74 3.39
N PHE A 406 1.31 -11.83 3.63
CA PHE A 406 0.41 -10.69 3.65
C PHE A 406 -0.04 -10.33 5.07
N ARG A 407 -0.16 -9.04 5.34
CA ARG A 407 -0.71 -8.49 6.59
C ARG A 407 -2.10 -7.89 6.32
N THR A 408 -2.89 -7.65 7.37
CA THR A 408 -4.19 -6.97 7.24
C THR A 408 -5.17 -7.76 6.36
N VAL A 409 -5.61 -8.90 6.88
CA VAL A 409 -6.46 -9.86 6.14
C VAL A 409 -7.82 -9.30 5.75
N GLU A 410 -8.37 -8.29 6.47
CA GLU A 410 -9.65 -7.65 6.13
C GLU A 410 -9.70 -7.08 4.70
N MET A 411 -8.54 -6.77 4.09
CA MET A 411 -8.45 -6.29 2.72
C MET A 411 -9.06 -7.26 1.70
N ALA A 412 -9.26 -8.55 2.06
CA ALA A 412 -9.96 -9.50 1.23
C ALA A 412 -11.42 -9.06 0.90
N LEU A 413 -12.03 -8.18 1.70
CA LEU A 413 -13.38 -7.65 1.49
C LEU A 413 -13.54 -6.78 0.23
N VAL A 414 -12.47 -6.31 -0.39
CA VAL A 414 -12.57 -5.58 -1.68
C VAL A 414 -13.16 -6.45 -2.79
N ILE A 415 -12.99 -7.77 -2.70
CA ILE A 415 -13.52 -8.73 -3.66
C ILE A 415 -15.04 -8.86 -3.53
N PRO A 416 -15.61 -9.16 -2.35
CA PRO A 416 -17.05 -9.01 -2.10
C PRO A 416 -17.60 -7.64 -2.51
N GLY A 417 -16.86 -6.56 -2.23
CA GLY A 417 -17.24 -5.20 -2.63
C GLY A 417 -17.39 -5.00 -4.15
N MET A 418 -16.74 -5.83 -4.97
CA MET A 418 -16.94 -5.89 -6.42
C MET A 418 -18.04 -6.88 -6.82
N VAL A 419 -18.08 -8.06 -6.19
CA VAL A 419 -19.04 -9.13 -6.52
C VAL A 419 -20.49 -8.74 -6.23
N PHE A 420 -20.72 -8.02 -5.12
CA PHE A 420 -22.06 -7.58 -4.73
C PHE A 420 -22.70 -6.68 -5.79
N PRO A 421 -22.06 -5.58 -6.24
CA PRO A 421 -22.52 -4.79 -7.38
C PRO A 421 -22.72 -5.59 -8.67
N ILE A 422 -21.83 -6.55 -8.99
CA ILE A 422 -21.96 -7.39 -10.20
C ILE A 422 -23.28 -8.17 -10.18
N ILE A 423 -23.55 -8.88 -9.08
CA ILE A 423 -24.76 -9.72 -8.94
C ILE A 423 -26.01 -8.85 -8.80
N ALA A 424 -25.93 -7.72 -8.10
CA ALA A 424 -27.03 -6.77 -7.96
C ALA A 424 -27.53 -6.25 -9.32
N ILE A 425 -26.61 -5.75 -10.15
CA ILE A 425 -26.96 -5.18 -11.46
C ILE A 425 -27.29 -6.26 -12.48
N TRP A 426 -26.64 -7.43 -12.42
CA TRP A 426 -27.03 -8.56 -13.25
C TRP A 426 -28.45 -9.04 -12.91
N GLY A 427 -28.78 -9.17 -11.63
CA GLY A 427 -30.13 -9.50 -11.18
C GLY A 427 -31.16 -8.49 -11.68
N LEU A 428 -30.87 -7.21 -11.50
CA LEU A 428 -31.73 -6.12 -11.97
C LEU A 428 -31.90 -6.14 -13.49
N LYS A 429 -30.85 -6.41 -14.25
CA LYS A 429 -30.91 -6.58 -15.71
C LYS A 429 -31.89 -7.69 -16.09
N GLU A 430 -31.81 -8.87 -15.47
CA GLU A 430 -32.72 -9.99 -15.77
C GLU A 430 -34.18 -9.59 -15.47
N VAL A 431 -34.44 -8.97 -14.32
CA VAL A 431 -35.77 -8.49 -13.93
C VAL A 431 -36.33 -7.49 -14.94
N LEU A 432 -35.57 -6.44 -15.25
CA LEU A 432 -36.02 -5.36 -16.15
C LEU A 432 -36.11 -5.79 -17.62
N SER A 433 -35.48 -6.91 -17.99
CA SER A 433 -35.58 -7.50 -19.32
C SER A 433 -36.76 -8.47 -19.48
N GLU A 434 -37.57 -8.66 -18.44
CA GLU A 434 -38.73 -9.57 -18.41
C GLU A 434 -38.35 -11.05 -18.68
N THR A 435 -37.10 -11.45 -18.41
CA THR A 435 -36.64 -12.85 -18.52
C THR A 435 -37.01 -13.68 -17.28
N VAL A 436 -37.44 -13.02 -16.20
CA VAL A 436 -37.78 -13.60 -14.91
C VAL A 436 -39.30 -13.74 -14.80
N SER A 437 -39.77 -14.93 -14.42
CA SER A 437 -41.20 -15.17 -14.18
C SER A 437 -41.70 -14.39 -12.95
N ASP A 438 -42.92 -13.85 -13.03
CA ASP A 438 -43.56 -13.07 -11.97
C ASP A 438 -43.56 -13.77 -10.60
N ALA A 439 -43.79 -15.09 -10.55
CA ALA A 439 -43.75 -15.87 -9.31
C ALA A 439 -42.36 -15.86 -8.64
N LEU A 440 -41.30 -16.02 -9.45
CA LEU A 440 -39.91 -16.00 -8.98
C LEU A 440 -39.51 -14.59 -8.53
N LEU A 441 -39.91 -13.56 -9.28
CA LEU A 441 -39.66 -12.17 -8.92
C LEU A 441 -40.33 -11.82 -7.60
N LYS A 442 -41.61 -12.16 -7.42
CA LYS A 442 -42.35 -11.93 -6.16
C LYS A 442 -41.66 -12.62 -4.98
N LYS A 443 -41.29 -13.90 -5.13
CA LYS A 443 -40.59 -14.66 -4.08
C LYS A 443 -39.24 -14.04 -3.75
N GLY A 444 -38.45 -13.71 -4.76
CA GLY A 444 -37.14 -13.08 -4.59
C GLY A 444 -37.23 -11.71 -3.94
N LEU A 445 -38.23 -10.89 -4.30
CA LEU A 445 -38.46 -9.56 -3.72
C LEU A 445 -38.82 -9.65 -2.24
N ILE A 446 -39.73 -10.56 -1.88
CA ILE A 446 -40.12 -10.79 -0.48
C ILE A 446 -38.92 -11.29 0.33
N ALA A 447 -38.16 -12.25 -0.20
CA ALA A 447 -36.98 -12.78 0.49
C ALA A 447 -35.90 -11.70 0.68
N ALA A 448 -35.61 -10.91 -0.35
CA ALA A 448 -34.66 -9.81 -0.26
C ALA A 448 -35.09 -8.77 0.78
N LEU A 449 -36.36 -8.36 0.76
CA LEU A 449 -36.90 -7.40 1.73
C LEU A 449 -36.89 -7.95 3.16
N ALA A 450 -37.27 -9.22 3.34
CA ALA A 450 -37.27 -9.87 4.65
C ALA A 450 -35.85 -9.99 5.23
N ILE A 451 -34.85 -10.32 4.41
CA ILE A 451 -33.47 -10.48 4.85
C ILE A 451 -32.84 -9.12 5.15
N THR A 452 -32.73 -8.23 4.16
CA THR A 452 -31.99 -6.97 4.36
C THR A 452 -32.83 -5.97 5.13
N GLY A 453 -34.11 -5.82 4.79
CA GLY A 453 -35.03 -4.93 5.52
C GLY A 453 -35.33 -5.43 6.93
N GLY A 454 -35.45 -6.74 7.14
CA GLY A 454 -35.63 -7.31 8.49
C GLY A 454 -34.43 -7.05 9.40
N ILE A 455 -33.20 -7.29 8.92
CA ILE A 455 -31.98 -7.00 9.69
C ILE A 455 -31.90 -5.50 10.01
N SER A 456 -32.13 -4.62 9.03
CA SER A 456 -32.12 -3.17 9.26
C SER A 456 -33.22 -2.71 10.23
N LEU A 457 -34.41 -3.31 10.18
CA LEU A 457 -35.51 -3.01 11.10
C LEU A 457 -35.16 -3.39 12.55
N ILE A 458 -34.58 -4.58 12.75
CA ILE A 458 -34.14 -5.04 14.07
C ILE A 458 -33.05 -4.11 14.62
N LEU A 459 -32.03 -3.78 13.81
CA LEU A 459 -30.95 -2.89 14.25
C LEU A 459 -31.42 -1.45 14.52
N TRP A 460 -32.46 -1.00 13.82
CA TRP A 460 -33.04 0.31 14.07
C TRP A 460 -33.79 0.34 15.41
N LEU A 461 -34.71 -0.61 15.64
CA LEU A 461 -35.58 -0.59 16.82
C LEU A 461 -34.88 -1.11 18.08
N MET A 462 -34.04 -2.14 17.94
CA MET A 462 -33.43 -2.88 19.03
C MET A 462 -31.98 -3.28 18.68
N PRO A 463 -31.09 -2.30 18.46
CA PRO A 463 -29.68 -2.57 18.11
C PRO A 463 -28.99 -3.52 19.08
N SER A 464 -29.27 -3.40 20.38
CA SER A 464 -28.72 -4.23 21.45
C SER A 464 -29.14 -5.71 21.40
N MET A 465 -30.09 -6.08 20.55
CA MET A 465 -30.44 -7.49 20.31
C MET A 465 -29.35 -8.22 19.50
N LEU A 466 -28.58 -7.48 18.70
CA LEU A 466 -27.56 -8.04 17.80
C LEU A 466 -26.14 -7.52 18.11
N LEU A 467 -25.99 -6.45 18.88
CA LEU A 467 -24.72 -5.72 19.09
C LEU A 467 -24.52 -5.33 20.55
N ASP A 468 -23.29 -5.49 21.07
CA ASP A 468 -22.95 -5.23 22.48
C ASP A 468 -22.42 -3.81 22.75
N PHE A 469 -21.94 -3.11 21.72
CA PHE A 469 -21.38 -1.74 21.78
C PHE A 469 -20.14 -1.55 22.66
N ARG A 470 -19.55 -2.63 23.16
CA ARG A 470 -18.35 -2.64 24.00
C ARG A 470 -17.14 -3.16 23.23
N SER A 471 -15.97 -2.60 23.49
CA SER A 471 -14.70 -3.01 22.90
C SER A 471 -13.75 -3.58 23.96
N SER A 472 -12.91 -4.54 23.56
CA SER A 472 -11.78 -4.99 24.37
C SER A 472 -10.74 -3.89 24.62
N PHE A 473 -10.72 -2.85 23.78
CA PHE A 473 -9.82 -1.70 23.92
C PHE A 473 -10.34 -0.65 24.90
N ASP A 474 -11.63 -0.70 25.30
CA ASP A 474 -12.24 0.33 26.16
C ASP A 474 -11.51 0.46 27.51
N ALA A 475 -10.97 -0.64 28.04
CA ALA A 475 -10.22 -0.66 29.29
C ALA A 475 -8.91 0.14 29.24
N GLN A 476 -8.32 0.32 28.05
CA GLN A 476 -7.05 1.05 27.89
C GLN A 476 -7.22 2.55 28.11
N TYR A 477 -8.41 3.09 27.85
CA TYR A 477 -8.67 4.53 27.95
C TYR A 477 -8.93 5.02 29.39
N GLN A 478 -9.13 4.11 30.35
CA GLN A 478 -9.41 4.44 31.77
C GLN A 478 -10.47 5.55 31.94
N LEU A 479 -11.56 5.48 31.16
CA LEU A 479 -12.58 6.52 31.08
C LEU A 479 -13.46 6.54 32.34
N PRO A 480 -13.90 7.72 32.83
CA PRO A 480 -14.90 7.81 33.89
C PRO A 480 -16.24 7.15 33.49
N ASP A 481 -16.96 6.57 34.45
CA ASP A 481 -18.22 5.84 34.20
C ASP A 481 -19.26 6.66 33.42
N TRP A 482 -19.41 7.95 33.74
CA TRP A 482 -20.37 8.83 33.04
C TRP A 482 -20.00 9.00 31.56
N TYR A 483 -18.70 9.14 31.25
CA TYR A 483 -18.20 9.27 29.88
C TYR A 483 -18.42 7.97 29.13
N TYR A 484 -18.07 6.85 29.76
CA TYR A 484 -18.20 5.53 29.17
C TYR A 484 -19.65 5.19 28.87
N ASN A 485 -20.59 5.45 29.78
CA ASN A 485 -22.02 5.23 29.56
C ASN A 485 -22.57 6.09 28.41
N ALA A 486 -22.20 7.37 28.35
CA ALA A 486 -22.61 8.27 27.25
C ALA A 486 -22.05 7.77 25.91
N LEU A 487 -20.79 7.31 25.87
CA LEU A 487 -20.18 6.71 24.69
C LEU A 487 -20.93 5.46 24.22
N LEU A 488 -21.35 4.57 25.13
CA LEU A 488 -22.13 3.37 24.78
C LEU A 488 -23.49 3.74 24.16
N MET A 489 -24.16 4.76 24.68
CA MET A 489 -25.42 5.28 24.12
C MET A 489 -25.20 5.84 22.71
N ASP A 490 -24.13 6.61 22.51
CA ASP A 490 -23.79 7.16 21.20
C ASP A 490 -23.45 6.07 20.18
N ARG A 491 -22.68 5.04 20.56
CA ARG A 491 -22.40 3.87 19.70
C ARG A 491 -23.69 3.17 19.26
N ALA A 492 -24.65 2.97 20.17
CA ALA A 492 -25.95 2.38 19.85
C ALA A 492 -26.81 3.29 18.95
N SER A 493 -26.81 4.59 19.22
CA SER A 493 -27.53 5.60 18.44
C SER A 493 -27.00 5.67 17.00
N LEU A 494 -25.68 5.66 16.82
CA LEU A 494 -25.03 5.63 15.51
C LEU A 494 -25.45 4.41 14.67
N ALA A 495 -25.45 3.22 15.29
CA ALA A 495 -25.89 1.99 14.63
C ALA A 495 -27.38 2.03 14.25
N SER A 496 -28.25 2.47 15.18
CA SER A 496 -29.70 2.58 14.96
C SER A 496 -30.05 3.57 13.84
N ALA A 497 -29.43 4.76 13.84
CA ALA A 497 -29.68 5.80 12.85
C ALA A 497 -29.31 5.35 11.42
N ASP A 498 -28.16 4.70 11.26
CA ASP A 498 -27.74 4.16 9.97
C ASP A 498 -28.55 2.93 9.55
N ALA A 499 -29.09 2.16 10.50
CA ALA A 499 -29.99 1.05 10.21
C ALA A 499 -31.33 1.56 9.65
N LEU A 500 -31.90 2.62 10.23
CA LEU A 500 -33.08 3.29 9.67
C LEU A 500 -32.83 3.81 8.26
N ARG A 501 -31.71 4.51 8.08
CA ARG A 501 -31.28 5.02 6.78
C ARG A 501 -31.20 3.90 5.74
N SER A 502 -30.57 2.79 6.09
CA SER A 502 -30.45 1.61 5.23
C SER A 502 -31.81 1.01 4.89
N LEU A 503 -32.70 0.90 5.89
CA LEU A 503 -34.09 0.45 5.71
C LEU A 503 -34.85 1.34 4.72
N VAL A 504 -34.70 2.66 4.81
CA VAL A 504 -35.35 3.61 3.88
C VAL A 504 -34.89 3.37 2.44
N PHE A 505 -33.58 3.24 2.18
CA PHE A 505 -33.09 2.95 0.83
C PHE A 505 -33.58 1.60 0.29
N ILE A 506 -33.64 0.57 1.15
CA ILE A 506 -34.18 -0.75 0.80
C ILE A 506 -35.66 -0.65 0.42
N LEU A 507 -36.47 0.06 1.22
CA LEU A 507 -37.90 0.24 0.97
C LEU A 507 -38.16 1.03 -0.31
N LEU A 508 -37.38 2.09 -0.57
CA LEU A 508 -37.47 2.86 -1.82
C LEU A 508 -37.10 2.00 -3.04
N GLY A 509 -36.04 1.19 -2.93
CA GLY A 509 -35.67 0.23 -3.98
C GLY A 509 -36.75 -0.82 -4.23
N ALA A 510 -37.33 -1.37 -3.16
CA ALA A 510 -38.43 -2.32 -3.24
C ALA A 510 -39.68 -1.68 -3.86
N ALA A 511 -39.99 -0.42 -3.53
CA ALA A 511 -41.10 0.33 -4.11
C ALA A 511 -40.93 0.55 -5.62
N LEU A 512 -39.72 0.89 -6.09
CA LEU A 512 -39.43 1.00 -7.53
C LEU A 512 -39.63 -0.33 -8.26
N LEU A 513 -39.17 -1.44 -7.69
CA LEU A 513 -39.36 -2.77 -8.28
C LEU A 513 -40.82 -3.23 -8.23
N PHE A 514 -41.55 -2.86 -7.18
CA PHE A 514 -42.99 -3.11 -7.08
C PHE A 514 -43.77 -2.31 -8.13
N TRP A 515 -43.39 -1.06 -8.39
CA TRP A 515 -43.95 -0.25 -9.47
C TRP A 515 -43.69 -0.87 -10.84
N PHE A 516 -42.47 -1.36 -11.09
CA PHE A 516 -42.17 -2.12 -12.32
C PHE A 516 -43.06 -3.37 -12.43
N TYR A 517 -43.15 -4.16 -11.37
CA TYR A 517 -43.92 -5.40 -11.34
C TYR A 517 -45.41 -5.18 -11.65
N THR A 518 -46.01 -4.10 -11.14
CA THR A 518 -47.44 -3.78 -11.30
C THR A 518 -47.77 -2.94 -12.54
N SER A 519 -46.76 -2.43 -13.25
CA SER A 519 -46.97 -1.57 -14.43
C SER A 519 -47.52 -2.33 -15.64
N LYS A 520 -48.45 -1.69 -16.37
CA LYS A 520 -48.95 -2.15 -17.67
C LYS A 520 -47.95 -1.95 -18.82
N ASP A 521 -47.06 -0.96 -18.71
CA ASP A 521 -46.00 -0.65 -19.70
C ASP A 521 -44.62 -0.86 -19.06
N ARG A 522 -44.27 -2.14 -18.81
CA ARG A 522 -43.03 -2.55 -18.14
C ARG A 522 -41.79 -2.04 -18.88
N LYS A 523 -41.80 -1.99 -20.21
CA LYS A 523 -40.65 -1.53 -21.01
C LYS A 523 -40.28 -0.07 -20.77
N LYS A 524 -41.27 0.84 -20.71
CA LYS A 524 -40.98 2.25 -20.39
C LYS A 524 -40.59 2.40 -18.92
N VAL A 525 -41.31 1.75 -18.02
CA VAL A 525 -41.04 1.82 -16.57
C VAL A 525 -39.67 1.26 -16.22
N ALA A 526 -39.17 0.25 -16.94
CA ALA A 526 -37.83 -0.30 -16.73
C ALA A 526 -36.73 0.76 -16.82
N THR A 527 -36.86 1.74 -17.73
CA THR A 527 -35.87 2.80 -17.87
C THR A 527 -35.90 3.75 -16.67
N PHE A 528 -37.10 4.16 -16.24
CA PHE A 528 -37.27 5.03 -15.08
C PHE A 528 -36.83 4.35 -13.77
N VAL A 529 -37.14 3.07 -13.61
CA VAL A 529 -36.69 2.28 -12.46
C VAL A 529 -35.17 2.13 -12.46
N GLY A 530 -34.55 1.88 -13.61
CA GLY A 530 -33.09 1.85 -13.73
C GLY A 530 -32.43 3.18 -13.33
N ILE A 531 -32.99 4.32 -13.77
CA ILE A 531 -32.52 5.66 -13.38
C ILE A 531 -32.73 5.90 -11.88
N GLY A 532 -33.92 5.58 -11.36
CA GLY A 532 -34.24 5.71 -9.94
C GLY A 532 -33.30 4.92 -9.05
N VAL A 533 -32.98 3.67 -9.43
CA VAL A 533 -31.99 2.86 -8.72
C VAL A 533 -30.60 3.50 -8.77
N ALA A 534 -30.17 4.03 -9.92
CA ALA A 534 -28.88 4.71 -10.05
C ALA A 534 -28.78 5.93 -9.13
N VAL A 535 -29.84 6.76 -9.06
CA VAL A 535 -29.91 7.93 -8.19
C VAL A 535 -29.92 7.52 -6.72
N LEU A 536 -30.71 6.51 -6.34
CA LEU A 536 -30.75 6.03 -4.95
C LEU A 536 -29.38 5.45 -4.53
N MET A 537 -28.71 4.69 -5.40
CA MET A 537 -27.35 4.19 -5.13
C MET A 537 -26.35 5.33 -4.96
N LEU A 538 -26.42 6.35 -5.82
CA LEU A 538 -25.56 7.52 -5.74
C LEU A 538 -25.77 8.25 -4.40
N VAL A 539 -27.00 8.57 -4.04
CA VAL A 539 -27.31 9.29 -2.79
C VAL A 539 -26.93 8.45 -1.57
N ASP A 540 -27.20 7.14 -1.59
CA ASP A 540 -26.80 6.23 -0.51
C ASP A 540 -25.27 6.27 -0.33
N LEU A 541 -24.50 5.87 -1.33
CA LEU A 541 -23.05 5.77 -1.19
C LEU A 541 -22.38 7.13 -0.91
N TRP A 542 -22.73 8.17 -1.68
CA TRP A 542 -22.13 9.50 -1.57
C TRP A 542 -22.30 10.12 -0.18
N THR A 543 -23.44 9.91 0.46
CA THR A 543 -23.70 10.47 1.81
C THR A 543 -22.93 9.73 2.91
N VAL A 544 -22.53 8.48 2.70
CA VAL A 544 -21.57 7.79 3.60
C VAL A 544 -20.16 8.27 3.31
N ASP A 545 -19.78 8.33 2.03
CA ASP A 545 -18.42 8.66 1.61
C ASP A 545 -17.98 10.04 2.13
N LYS A 546 -18.87 11.05 2.05
CA LYS A 546 -18.63 12.39 2.59
C LYS A 546 -18.49 12.45 4.12
N ARG A 547 -18.71 11.36 4.86
CA ARG A 547 -18.34 11.28 6.29
C ARG A 547 -16.84 11.08 6.49
N TYR A 548 -16.16 10.47 5.52
CA TYR A 548 -14.75 10.08 5.63
C TYR A 548 -13.83 10.89 4.72
N LEU A 549 -14.30 11.28 3.53
CA LEU A 549 -13.56 12.13 2.61
C LEU A 549 -14.42 13.33 2.18
N ASN A 550 -14.33 14.41 2.94
CA ASN A 550 -15.03 15.67 2.69
C ASN A 550 -14.06 16.83 2.49
N ASP A 551 -14.62 18.02 2.32
CA ASP A 551 -13.89 19.22 1.92
C ASP A 551 -12.85 19.67 2.96
N SER A 552 -12.99 19.25 4.23
CA SER A 552 -12.01 19.54 5.29
C SER A 552 -10.71 18.72 5.17
N ASN A 553 -10.75 17.59 4.46
CA ASN A 553 -9.56 16.78 4.18
C ASN A 553 -8.66 17.41 3.10
N PHE A 554 -9.16 18.41 2.36
CA PHE A 554 -8.43 19.07 1.28
C PHE A 554 -7.75 20.35 1.79
N ILE A 555 -6.42 20.34 1.78
CA ILE A 555 -5.58 21.45 2.26
C ILE A 555 -4.85 22.11 1.08
N ARG A 556 -4.54 23.40 1.21
CA ARG A 556 -3.70 24.13 0.23
C ARG A 556 -2.20 23.88 0.42
N GLN A 557 -1.80 23.45 1.62
CA GLN A 557 -0.39 23.23 1.94
C GLN A 557 0.12 22.03 1.16
N LYS A 558 1.24 22.21 0.46
CA LYS A 558 1.94 21.10 -0.17
C LYS A 558 2.54 20.22 0.95
N PRO A 559 2.67 18.89 0.77
CA PRO A 559 3.36 18.04 1.74
C PRO A 559 4.78 18.53 2.08
N THR A 560 5.45 19.24 1.17
CA THR A 560 6.74 19.90 1.41
C THR A 560 6.67 21.02 2.45
N GLU A 561 5.50 21.60 2.73
CA GLU A 561 5.30 22.58 3.80
C GLU A 561 5.12 21.92 5.18
N VAL A 562 4.99 20.58 5.24
CA VAL A 562 5.00 19.78 6.47
C VAL A 562 6.44 19.64 6.99
N TYR A 563 7.39 19.50 6.08
CA TYR A 563 8.82 19.58 6.36
C TYR A 563 9.22 21.06 6.34
N LYS A 564 9.04 21.74 7.46
CA LYS A 564 9.59 23.09 7.63
C LYS A 564 11.01 22.97 8.16
N GLU A 565 11.91 23.74 7.58
CA GLU A 565 13.28 23.88 8.07
C GLU A 565 13.22 24.43 9.49
N THR A 566 13.88 23.72 10.40
CA THR A 566 13.96 24.10 11.81
C THR A 566 15.25 24.88 12.08
N VAL A 567 15.38 25.50 13.25
CA VAL A 567 16.62 26.18 13.65
C VAL A 567 17.80 25.22 13.64
N ALA A 568 17.58 23.97 14.06
CA ALA A 568 18.59 22.93 14.02
C ALA A 568 19.06 22.67 12.57
N ASP A 569 18.13 22.53 11.62
CA ASP A 569 18.45 22.24 10.22
C ASP A 569 19.29 23.35 9.58
N GLN A 570 18.92 24.61 9.82
CA GLN A 570 19.62 25.77 9.30
C GLN A 570 21.08 25.85 9.80
N GLU A 571 21.33 25.45 11.04
CA GLU A 571 22.69 25.42 11.59
C GLU A 571 23.50 24.27 11.01
N ILE A 572 22.92 23.07 10.90
CA ILE A 572 23.58 21.89 10.32
C ILE A 572 23.99 22.16 8.86
N MET A 573 23.11 22.77 8.05
CA MET A 573 23.39 23.07 6.64
C MET A 573 24.53 24.07 6.41
N LYS A 574 25.06 24.71 7.45
CA LYS A 574 26.29 25.52 7.37
C LYS A 574 27.54 24.65 7.25
N ASP A 575 27.50 23.41 7.75
CA ASP A 575 28.55 22.41 7.52
C ASP A 575 28.54 21.98 6.05
N LYS A 576 29.68 22.18 5.39
CA LYS A 576 29.89 21.89 3.96
C LYS A 576 30.73 20.64 3.72
N ASP A 577 31.02 19.87 4.76
CA ASP A 577 31.65 18.55 4.60
C ASP A 577 30.79 17.65 3.71
N LEU A 578 31.45 16.79 2.93
CA LEU A 578 30.80 15.95 1.92
C LEU A 578 29.82 14.93 2.49
N SER A 579 30.02 14.50 3.74
CA SER A 579 29.14 13.55 4.42
C SER A 579 29.33 13.60 5.94
N TYR A 580 28.20 13.58 6.64
CA TYR A 580 28.04 13.47 8.08
C TYR A 580 26.65 12.94 8.38
N ARG A 581 26.43 12.30 9.54
CA ARG A 581 25.09 11.84 9.93
C ARG A 581 24.46 12.65 11.05
N VAL A 582 23.15 12.75 11.00
CA VAL A 582 22.30 13.47 11.95
C VAL A 582 21.36 12.51 12.66
N LEU A 583 21.18 12.72 13.97
CA LEU A 583 20.27 11.93 14.80
C LEU A 583 19.29 12.84 15.52
N ASN A 584 17.99 12.60 15.34
CA ASN A 584 16.94 13.31 16.06
C ASN A 584 16.41 12.44 17.21
N LEU A 585 16.51 12.93 18.45
CA LEU A 585 16.10 12.17 19.63
C LEU A 585 14.57 12.08 19.79
N ASN A 586 13.80 12.89 19.06
CA ASN A 586 12.34 12.86 19.08
C ASN A 586 11.83 11.75 18.16
N ASN A 587 11.73 10.54 18.70
CA ASN A 587 11.24 9.35 18.00
C ASN A 587 12.08 8.97 16.75
N PRO A 588 13.41 8.80 16.90
CA PRO A 588 14.39 8.71 15.80
C PRO A 588 14.05 7.69 14.71
N PHE A 589 13.39 6.59 15.08
CA PHE A 589 13.16 5.46 14.19
C PHE A 589 11.73 5.36 13.67
N LEU A 590 10.92 6.42 13.85
CA LEU A 590 9.54 6.52 13.37
C LEU A 590 9.20 7.87 12.71
N GLU A 591 10.18 8.77 12.58
CA GLU A 591 10.06 10.06 11.89
C GLU A 591 10.81 10.07 10.54
N THR A 592 10.52 11.02 9.66
CA THR A 592 11.21 11.18 8.36
C THR A 592 11.60 12.62 8.04
N THR A 593 11.50 13.53 9.02
CA THR A 593 11.87 14.94 8.86
C THR A 593 13.37 15.10 8.77
N THR A 594 14.14 14.39 9.61
CA THR A 594 15.60 14.48 9.54
C THR A 594 16.12 13.93 8.21
N SER A 595 15.55 12.81 7.73
CA SER A 595 15.86 12.23 6.42
C SER A 595 15.51 13.13 5.23
N TYR A 596 14.58 14.06 5.40
CA TYR A 596 14.25 15.05 4.38
C TYR A 596 15.33 16.12 4.23
N TYR A 597 16.17 16.37 5.23
CA TYR A 597 17.19 17.43 5.12
C TYR A 597 18.62 16.92 5.16
N HIS A 598 18.85 15.80 5.85
CA HIS A 598 20.20 15.34 6.19
C HIS A 598 20.33 13.82 6.07
N HIS A 599 21.56 13.32 6.03
CA HIS A 599 21.84 11.88 6.13
C HIS A 599 21.49 11.40 7.54
N SER A 600 20.36 10.73 7.71
CA SER A 600 19.84 10.37 9.02
C SER A 600 20.36 9.01 9.48
N VAL A 601 20.77 8.93 10.76
CA VAL A 601 20.92 7.65 11.48
C VAL A 601 19.55 7.01 11.73
N GLY A 602 18.52 7.84 11.85
CA GLY A 602 17.14 7.44 12.04
C GLY A 602 16.38 7.28 10.73
N GLY A 603 15.06 7.43 10.81
CA GLY A 603 14.13 7.34 9.69
C GLY A 603 13.00 6.35 9.96
N TYR A 604 12.00 6.34 9.07
CA TYR A 604 10.93 5.35 9.06
C TYR A 604 10.80 4.67 7.69
N TYR A 605 10.91 3.35 7.69
CA TYR A 605 10.61 2.53 6.52
C TYR A 605 10.14 1.12 6.91
N ALA A 606 9.02 0.67 6.33
CA ALA A 606 8.39 -0.62 6.66
C ALA A 606 9.14 -1.87 6.16
N ALA A 607 10.23 -1.68 5.42
CA ALA A 607 11.15 -2.73 4.98
C ALA A 607 12.61 -2.32 5.24
N LYS A 608 12.86 -1.68 6.40
CA LYS A 608 14.21 -1.37 6.90
C LYS A 608 15.10 -2.63 6.87
N LEU A 609 16.41 -2.47 6.64
CA LEU A 609 17.36 -3.57 6.67
C LEU A 609 17.33 -4.31 8.03
N ARG A 610 17.32 -5.64 8.01
CA ARG A 610 17.26 -6.49 9.22
C ARG A 610 18.43 -6.20 10.16
N ARG A 611 19.65 -6.17 9.62
CA ARG A 611 20.87 -5.85 10.35
C ARG A 611 20.85 -4.47 11.00
N TYR A 612 20.22 -3.49 10.35
CA TYR A 612 20.06 -2.16 10.93
C TYR A 612 19.05 -2.16 12.07
N GLN A 613 17.93 -2.90 11.94
CA GLN A 613 17.00 -3.07 13.05
C GLN A 613 17.66 -3.78 14.24
N GLU A 614 18.43 -4.83 13.99
CA GLU A 614 19.19 -5.54 15.03
C GLU A 614 20.27 -4.64 15.66
N LEU A 615 20.92 -3.77 14.87
CA LEU A 615 21.81 -2.75 15.41
C LEU A 615 21.06 -1.77 16.32
N ILE A 616 19.84 -1.35 15.96
CA ILE A 616 18.99 -0.53 16.82
C ILE A 616 18.71 -1.25 18.13
N ASP A 617 18.19 -2.48 18.05
CA ASP A 617 17.69 -3.23 19.19
C ASP A 617 18.81 -3.62 20.17
N HIS A 618 19.97 -4.01 19.66
CA HIS A 618 21.08 -4.51 20.48
C HIS A 618 22.12 -3.44 20.84
N ARG A 619 22.21 -2.33 20.09
CA ARG A 619 23.25 -1.29 20.27
C ARG A 619 22.66 0.09 20.48
N LEU A 620 22.04 0.66 19.43
CA LEU A 620 21.72 2.09 19.39
C LEU A 620 20.68 2.48 20.44
N GLN A 621 19.71 1.61 20.74
CA GLN A 621 18.70 1.92 21.75
C GLN A 621 19.32 2.08 23.14
N GLY A 622 20.33 1.27 23.49
CA GLY A 622 21.06 1.39 24.75
C GLY A 622 21.87 2.68 24.83
N GLU A 623 22.60 3.00 23.76
CA GLU A 623 23.38 4.26 23.65
C GLU A 623 22.45 5.49 23.72
N LEU A 624 21.32 5.47 23.01
CA LEU A 624 20.30 6.51 23.04
C LEU A 624 19.71 6.71 24.44
N ASN A 625 19.38 5.62 25.15
CA ASN A 625 18.85 5.72 26.52
C ASN A 625 19.86 6.36 27.47
N SER A 626 21.15 6.02 27.32
CA SER A 626 22.24 6.65 28.07
C SER A 626 22.37 8.13 27.76
N VAL A 627 22.32 8.52 26.49
CA VAL A 627 22.35 9.92 26.05
C VAL A 627 21.15 10.69 26.61
N ILE A 628 19.92 10.18 26.45
CA ILE A 628 18.69 10.80 26.98
C ILE A 628 18.77 10.93 28.51
N GLY A 629 19.28 9.92 29.21
CA GLY A 629 19.51 9.97 30.66
C GLY A 629 20.54 11.02 31.07
N ALA A 630 21.58 11.25 30.25
CA ALA A 630 22.53 12.33 30.46
C ALA A 630 21.89 13.70 30.24
N PHE A 631 21.05 13.87 29.21
CA PHE A 631 20.29 15.11 28.98
C PHE A 631 19.42 15.53 30.16
N GLN A 632 18.81 14.57 30.85
CA GLN A 632 17.98 14.86 32.03
C GLN A 632 18.80 15.40 33.22
N LYS A 633 20.12 15.17 33.24
CA LYS A 633 21.02 15.54 34.34
C LYS A 633 21.97 16.67 33.98
N ALA A 634 22.21 16.90 32.69
CA ALA A 634 23.14 17.89 32.18
C ALA A 634 22.67 19.32 32.47
N GLN A 635 23.59 20.18 32.91
CA GLN A 635 23.36 21.62 33.03
C GLN A 635 24.04 22.40 31.90
N THR A 636 25.07 21.82 31.30
CA THR A 636 25.86 22.38 30.20
C THR A 636 26.05 21.35 29.07
N ALA A 637 26.47 21.82 27.90
CA ALA A 637 26.80 20.93 26.78
C ALA A 637 28.06 20.06 27.05
N GLU A 638 28.97 20.53 27.91
CA GLU A 638 30.18 19.77 28.29
C GLU A 638 29.84 18.51 29.09
N ASP A 639 28.79 18.56 29.91
CA ASP A 639 28.29 17.41 30.68
C ASP A 639 27.87 16.23 29.77
N LEU A 640 27.57 16.51 28.50
CA LEU A 640 27.17 15.51 27.51
C LEU A 640 28.35 14.86 26.79
N MET A 641 29.56 15.41 26.90
CA MET A 641 30.73 14.89 26.17
C MET A 641 31.08 13.46 26.58
N GLY A 642 31.03 13.16 27.88
CA GLY A 642 31.25 11.80 28.38
C GLY A 642 30.20 10.80 27.85
N ALA A 643 28.95 11.25 27.71
CA ALA A 643 27.89 10.42 27.14
C ALA A 643 28.12 10.15 25.65
N PHE A 644 28.51 11.16 24.87
CA PHE A 644 28.83 10.99 23.44
C PHE A 644 30.07 10.13 23.20
N ALA A 645 31.11 10.27 24.03
CA ALA A 645 32.28 9.40 23.96
C ALA A 645 31.93 7.93 24.23
N ALA A 646 30.96 7.68 25.11
CA ALA A 646 30.46 6.36 25.46
C ALA A 646 29.42 5.78 24.47
N CYS A 647 29.31 6.34 23.25
CA CYS A 647 28.43 5.86 22.19
C CYS A 647 29.22 5.39 20.95
N PRO A 648 30.06 4.34 21.06
CA PRO A 648 30.91 3.90 19.96
C PRO A 648 30.12 3.49 18.71
N SER A 649 28.89 2.98 18.85
CA SER A 649 28.07 2.57 17.71
C SER A 649 27.50 3.79 16.96
N LEU A 650 27.07 4.85 17.66
CA LEU A 650 26.74 6.12 17.02
C LEU A 650 27.97 6.78 16.37
N ASN A 651 29.13 6.69 17.02
CA ASN A 651 30.37 7.30 16.55
C ASN A 651 30.91 6.64 15.27
N MET A 652 30.87 5.30 15.19
CA MET A 652 31.27 4.57 13.97
C MET A 652 30.31 4.79 12.80
N LEU A 653 29.05 5.18 13.06
CA LEU A 653 28.11 5.66 12.04
C LEU A 653 28.33 7.13 11.66
N ASN A 654 29.45 7.75 12.04
CA ASN A 654 29.75 9.15 11.70
C ASN A 654 28.64 10.13 12.16
N THR A 655 28.02 9.86 13.31
CA THR A 655 26.95 10.71 13.87
C THR A 655 27.53 11.99 14.43
N ARG A 656 27.46 13.08 13.66
CA ARG A 656 28.07 14.37 14.01
C ARG A 656 27.12 15.32 14.71
N TYR A 657 25.83 15.28 14.36
CA TYR A 657 24.83 16.21 14.89
C TYR A 657 23.69 15.47 15.58
N ILE A 658 23.31 15.97 16.75
CA ILE A 658 22.19 15.45 17.55
C ILE A 658 21.16 16.57 17.74
N ILE A 659 19.94 16.32 17.30
CA ILE A 659 18.80 17.22 17.47
C ILE A 659 17.99 16.73 18.68
N TYR A 660 18.04 17.49 19.77
CA TYR A 660 17.19 17.27 20.94
C TYR A 660 15.90 18.10 20.86
N ASN A 661 16.03 19.38 20.50
CA ASN A 661 14.92 20.29 20.24
C ASN A 661 15.12 20.93 18.85
N PRO A 662 14.20 20.74 17.89
CA PRO A 662 14.35 21.31 16.56
C PRO A 662 14.40 22.85 16.52
N GLU A 663 13.80 23.52 17.51
CA GLU A 663 13.76 24.98 17.61
C GLU A 663 15.01 25.57 18.29
N GLN A 664 16.06 24.76 18.48
CA GLN A 664 17.34 25.17 19.06
C GLN A 664 18.49 24.68 18.17
N PRO A 665 19.70 25.28 18.28
CA PRO A 665 20.88 24.77 17.59
C PRO A 665 21.15 23.28 17.91
N PRO A 666 21.66 22.51 16.95
CA PRO A 666 21.99 21.10 17.16
C PRO A 666 23.17 20.98 18.12
N LEU A 667 23.29 19.82 18.76
CA LEU A 667 24.48 19.48 19.52
C LEU A 667 25.48 18.77 18.62
N ARG A 668 26.73 19.22 18.65
CA ARG A 668 27.81 18.62 17.87
C ARG A 668 28.48 17.53 18.70
N ASN A 669 28.53 16.32 18.16
CA ASN A 669 29.29 15.20 18.68
C ASN A 669 30.73 15.26 18.14
N PRO A 670 31.75 15.56 18.96
CA PRO A 670 33.13 15.63 18.50
C PRO A 670 33.78 14.24 18.34
N PHE A 671 33.11 13.17 18.75
CA PHE A 671 33.64 11.80 18.74
C PHE A 671 33.23 10.99 17.50
N ALA A 672 32.58 11.60 16.51
CA ALA A 672 32.27 10.94 15.24
C ALA A 672 33.56 10.48 14.52
N PHE A 673 33.62 9.23 14.07
CA PHE A 673 34.85 8.64 13.52
C PHE A 673 35.19 9.10 12.10
N GLY A 674 34.29 9.82 11.43
CA GLY A 674 34.46 10.26 10.05
C GLY A 674 33.99 9.22 9.04
N ASN A 675 34.29 9.47 7.75
CA ASN A 675 33.76 8.68 6.64
C ASN A 675 34.47 7.33 6.46
N ALA A 676 35.73 7.23 6.87
CA ALA A 676 36.49 6.00 6.91
C ALA A 676 37.71 6.17 7.83
N TRP A 677 38.25 5.05 8.34
CA TRP A 677 39.46 5.03 9.16
C TRP A 677 40.22 3.70 8.95
N PHE A 678 41.50 3.70 9.34
CA PHE A 678 42.28 2.47 9.43
C PHE A 678 42.26 1.94 10.86
N VAL A 679 42.17 0.62 11.02
CA VAL A 679 42.17 -0.02 12.34
C VAL A 679 43.53 -0.64 12.68
N ASP A 680 43.85 -0.66 13.97
CA ASP A 680 45.09 -1.23 14.49
C ASP A 680 45.03 -2.76 14.63
N LYS A 681 43.81 -3.32 14.73
CA LYS A 681 43.56 -4.73 15.04
C LYS A 681 42.38 -5.28 14.26
N VAL A 682 42.43 -6.57 13.99
CA VAL A 682 41.34 -7.35 13.39
C VAL A 682 41.03 -8.52 14.28
N GLU A 683 39.77 -8.64 14.70
CA GLU A 683 39.27 -9.76 15.48
C GLU A 683 38.30 -10.57 14.62
N VAL A 684 38.69 -11.80 14.27
CA VAL A 684 37.81 -12.72 13.55
C VAL A 684 36.97 -13.49 14.56
N VAL A 685 35.64 -13.40 14.44
CA VAL A 685 34.69 -14.02 15.37
C VAL A 685 33.88 -15.12 14.69
N GLU A 686 33.42 -16.10 15.46
CA GLU A 686 32.85 -17.34 14.93
C GLU A 686 31.54 -17.16 14.15
N ASN A 687 30.70 -16.20 14.51
CA ASN A 687 29.37 -16.00 13.91
C ASN A 687 28.81 -14.58 14.15
N ALA A 688 27.61 -14.34 13.62
CA ALA A 688 26.88 -13.09 13.71
C ALA A 688 26.56 -12.66 15.17
N ASP A 689 26.24 -13.61 16.06
CA ASP A 689 26.01 -13.32 17.49
C ASP A 689 27.27 -12.77 18.15
N ALA A 690 28.43 -13.39 17.88
CA ALA A 690 29.72 -12.93 18.38
C ALA A 690 30.11 -11.57 17.78
N GLU A 691 29.80 -11.32 16.50
CA GLU A 691 30.08 -10.05 15.80
C GLU A 691 29.35 -8.88 16.46
N ILE A 692 28.02 -8.97 16.67
CA ILE A 692 27.27 -7.89 17.30
C ILE A 692 27.59 -7.76 18.79
N ALA A 693 27.91 -8.86 19.46
CA ALA A 693 28.28 -8.86 20.87
C ALA A 693 29.64 -8.18 21.11
N ALA A 694 30.62 -8.39 20.23
CA ALA A 694 31.95 -7.80 20.34
C ALA A 694 31.91 -6.27 20.36
N LEU A 695 30.92 -5.64 19.69
CA LEU A 695 30.70 -4.19 19.75
C LEU A 695 30.43 -3.65 21.17
N ASN A 696 30.08 -4.50 22.15
CA ASN A 696 29.99 -4.11 23.56
C ASN A 696 31.35 -3.79 24.19
N THR A 697 32.40 -4.43 23.71
CA THR A 697 33.70 -4.49 24.39
C THR A 697 34.81 -3.82 23.60
N ILE A 698 34.72 -3.84 22.27
CA ILE A 698 35.74 -3.26 21.41
C ILE A 698 35.54 -1.75 21.23
N ASN A 699 36.63 -1.07 20.85
CA ASN A 699 36.56 0.26 20.26
C ASN A 699 36.65 0.12 18.73
N PRO A 700 35.55 0.34 17.97
CA PRO A 700 35.55 0.17 16.51
C PRO A 700 36.51 1.11 15.77
N LEU A 701 36.96 2.20 16.42
CA LEU A 701 37.96 3.11 15.84
C LEU A 701 39.33 2.44 15.68
N THR A 702 39.66 1.46 16.54
CA THR A 702 41.00 0.82 16.56
C THR A 702 40.95 -0.68 16.33
N THR A 703 39.79 -1.32 16.43
CA THR A 703 39.63 -2.77 16.24
C THR A 703 38.43 -3.03 15.36
N ALA A 704 38.65 -3.67 14.20
CA ALA A 704 37.56 -4.17 13.37
C ALA A 704 37.22 -5.61 13.76
N VAL A 705 35.93 -5.91 13.90
CA VAL A 705 35.43 -7.27 14.10
C VAL A 705 34.89 -7.82 12.79
N VAL A 706 35.32 -9.03 12.42
CA VAL A 706 35.01 -9.66 11.14
C VAL A 706 34.42 -11.05 11.38
N ASP A 707 33.23 -11.32 10.83
CA ASP A 707 32.63 -12.64 10.87
C ASP A 707 33.50 -13.66 10.12
N LYS A 708 33.64 -14.88 10.66
CA LYS A 708 34.43 -15.98 10.11
C LYS A 708 34.14 -16.29 8.64
N ARG A 709 32.94 -16.02 8.14
CA ARG A 709 32.59 -16.14 6.71
C ARG A 709 33.45 -15.26 5.80
N PHE A 710 33.95 -14.14 6.32
CA PHE A 710 34.86 -13.22 5.62
C PHE A 710 36.32 -13.39 6.03
N ALA A 711 36.67 -14.40 6.84
CA ALA A 711 38.05 -14.60 7.31
C ALA A 711 39.08 -14.76 6.19
N ASN A 712 38.66 -15.25 5.02
CA ASN A 712 39.53 -15.37 3.85
C ASN A 712 39.97 -13.99 3.31
N GLU A 713 39.15 -12.95 3.47
CA GLU A 713 39.43 -11.60 3.00
C GLU A 713 40.52 -10.90 3.84
N VAL A 714 40.74 -11.37 5.06
CA VAL A 714 41.80 -10.87 5.98
C VAL A 714 42.92 -11.91 6.17
N LYS A 715 42.94 -12.96 5.35
CA LYS A 715 43.88 -14.06 5.53
C LYS A 715 45.30 -13.63 5.16
N GLY A 716 46.22 -13.77 6.12
CA GLY A 716 47.63 -13.40 5.93
C GLY A 716 47.92 -11.92 6.17
N PHE A 717 46.88 -11.09 6.39
CA PHE A 717 47.06 -9.73 6.85
C PHE A 717 47.57 -9.73 8.30
N THR A 718 48.61 -8.96 8.55
CA THR A 718 49.11 -8.69 9.90
C THR A 718 49.02 -7.19 10.14
N PRO A 719 48.15 -6.73 11.06
CA PRO A 719 47.97 -5.31 11.30
C PRO A 719 49.28 -4.63 11.68
N GLN A 720 49.61 -3.54 10.98
CA GLN A 720 50.75 -2.68 11.28
C GLN A 720 50.27 -1.24 11.41
N VAL A 721 50.40 -0.68 12.61
CA VAL A 721 50.00 0.70 12.86
C VAL A 721 50.91 1.65 12.08
N ASP A 722 50.32 2.42 11.18
CA ASP A 722 50.98 3.52 10.49
C ASP A 722 50.35 4.84 10.93
N SER A 723 51.05 5.56 11.82
CA SER A 723 50.58 6.85 12.34
C SER A 723 50.48 7.96 11.30
N THR A 724 51.02 7.75 10.11
CA THR A 724 50.95 8.69 8.99
C THR A 724 49.91 8.30 7.94
N ALA A 725 49.24 7.15 8.13
CA ALA A 725 48.24 6.68 7.20
C ALA A 725 47.00 7.59 7.23
N THR A 726 46.51 7.95 6.04
CA THR A 726 45.32 8.79 5.88
C THR A 726 44.36 8.17 4.88
N ILE A 727 43.06 8.30 5.16
CA ILE A 727 41.99 7.97 4.24
C ILE A 727 40.98 9.13 4.24
N THR A 728 40.69 9.68 3.07
CA THR A 728 39.79 10.83 2.90
C THR A 728 38.72 10.53 1.88
N LEU A 729 37.49 10.98 2.13
CA LEU A 729 36.42 10.96 1.14
C LEU A 729 36.58 12.18 0.24
N ASP A 730 36.85 11.98 -1.04
CA ASP A 730 37.08 13.06 -2.01
C ASP A 730 35.81 13.46 -2.74
N SER A 731 34.90 12.51 -2.96
CA SER A 731 33.59 12.80 -3.55
C SER A 731 32.53 11.84 -3.06
N TYR A 732 31.33 12.37 -2.84
CA TYR A 732 30.17 11.65 -2.36
C TYR A 732 29.03 11.74 -3.37
N ARG A 733 28.48 10.59 -3.75
CA ARG A 733 27.19 10.46 -4.42
C ARG A 733 26.47 9.20 -3.90
N PRO A 734 25.13 9.16 -3.86
CA PRO A 734 24.37 8.00 -3.37
C PRO A 734 24.76 6.66 -4.01
N ASN A 735 25.15 6.65 -5.28
CA ASN A 735 25.58 5.44 -6.01
C ASN A 735 27.10 5.33 -6.19
N LYS A 736 27.90 6.31 -5.75
CA LYS A 736 29.34 6.33 -6.00
C LYS A 736 30.11 7.10 -4.93
N LEU A 737 31.09 6.45 -4.32
CA LEU A 737 31.98 7.03 -3.31
C LEU A 737 33.41 6.93 -3.79
N VAL A 738 34.19 8.01 -3.66
CA VAL A 738 35.61 8.02 -4.04
C VAL A 738 36.43 8.44 -2.83
N TYR A 739 37.38 7.60 -2.45
CA TYR A 739 38.32 7.86 -1.37
C TYR A 739 39.75 7.86 -1.89
N THR A 740 40.60 8.71 -1.30
CA THR A 740 42.05 8.63 -1.47
C THR A 740 42.67 8.11 -0.19
N THR A 741 43.60 7.19 -0.34
CA THR A 741 44.37 6.61 0.75
C THR A 741 45.85 6.85 0.55
N LYS A 742 46.57 6.99 1.66
CA LYS A 742 48.03 7.03 1.68
C LYS A 742 48.50 6.27 2.91
N ALA A 743 49.32 5.24 2.73
CA ALA A 743 49.90 4.45 3.81
C ALA A 743 51.26 3.85 3.38
N ASN A 744 52.16 3.60 4.33
CA ASN A 744 53.47 2.98 4.08
C ASN A 744 53.44 1.46 4.19
N SER A 745 52.37 0.90 4.74
CA SER A 745 52.10 -0.53 4.87
C SER A 745 50.69 -0.84 4.41
N GLU A 746 50.41 -2.13 4.18
CA GLU A 746 49.04 -2.60 3.96
C GLU A 746 48.19 -2.29 5.21
N GLN A 747 46.98 -1.79 5.00
CA GLN A 747 46.06 -1.36 6.06
C GLN A 747 44.69 -1.98 5.87
N LEU A 748 43.97 -2.24 6.97
CA LEU A 748 42.55 -2.55 6.92
C LEU A 748 41.76 -1.24 7.08
N ALA A 749 41.07 -0.82 6.02
CA ALA A 749 40.15 0.31 6.06
C ALA A 749 38.74 -0.15 6.45
N VAL A 750 38.12 0.56 7.39
CA VAL A 750 36.69 0.49 7.70
C VAL A 750 36.03 1.77 7.18
N PHE A 751 34.96 1.61 6.40
CA PHE A 751 34.17 2.72 5.86
C PHE A 751 32.89 2.84 6.67
N SER A 752 32.53 4.06 7.04
CA SER A 752 31.27 4.35 7.72
C SER A 752 30.09 4.25 6.76
N GLU A 753 29.98 3.16 6.01
CA GLU A 753 29.01 2.93 4.95
C GLU A 753 28.34 1.58 5.17
N ILE A 754 27.00 1.55 5.05
CA ILE A 754 26.23 0.34 5.31
C ILE A 754 26.57 -0.73 4.26
N TYR A 755 26.99 -1.90 4.74
CA TYR A 755 27.27 -3.06 3.91
C TYR A 755 25.97 -3.66 3.36
N TYR A 756 25.93 -3.84 2.04
CA TYR A 756 24.81 -4.45 1.34
C TYR A 756 25.30 -5.20 0.10
N GLN A 757 24.88 -6.47 -0.02
CA GLN A 757 25.17 -7.32 -1.18
C GLN A 757 23.92 -8.11 -1.57
N PRO A 758 23.64 -8.28 -2.89
CA PRO A 758 24.44 -7.84 -4.04
C PRO A 758 24.26 -6.34 -4.36
N GLY A 759 25.32 -5.65 -4.76
CA GLY A 759 25.16 -4.37 -5.46
C GLY A 759 26.34 -3.40 -5.41
N TRP A 760 27.03 -3.29 -4.28
CA TRP A 760 28.25 -2.50 -4.21
C TRP A 760 29.41 -3.26 -4.84
N GLU A 761 30.15 -2.59 -5.72
CA GLU A 761 31.40 -3.05 -6.30
C GLU A 761 32.50 -2.05 -5.90
N ALA A 762 33.73 -2.53 -5.72
CA ALA A 762 34.86 -1.71 -5.32
C ALA A 762 36.03 -1.87 -6.29
N THR A 763 36.78 -0.79 -6.49
CA THR A 763 38.04 -0.81 -7.24
C THR A 763 39.14 -0.07 -6.48
N ILE A 764 40.38 -0.54 -6.62
CA ILE A 764 41.60 0.16 -6.20
C ILE A 764 42.36 0.50 -7.48
N ASP A 765 42.59 1.79 -7.72
CA ASP A 765 43.24 2.31 -8.94
C ASP A 765 42.63 1.76 -10.23
N GLY A 766 41.30 1.65 -10.26
CA GLY A 766 40.52 1.14 -11.40
C GLY A 766 40.55 -0.39 -11.57
N LYS A 767 41.23 -1.14 -10.71
CA LYS A 767 41.20 -2.62 -10.72
C LYS A 767 40.17 -3.13 -9.70
N PRO A 768 39.33 -4.13 -10.06
CA PRO A 768 38.39 -4.73 -9.11
C PRO A 768 39.08 -5.21 -7.84
N ALA A 769 38.52 -4.86 -6.69
CA ALA A 769 39.00 -5.27 -5.38
C ALA A 769 37.82 -5.78 -4.53
N PRO A 770 38.02 -6.85 -3.74
CA PRO A 770 36.98 -7.31 -2.82
C PRO A 770 36.81 -6.32 -1.67
N HIS A 771 35.61 -6.28 -1.13
CA HIS A 771 35.31 -5.68 0.16
C HIS A 771 34.34 -6.61 0.90
N PHE A 772 34.27 -6.48 2.21
CA PHE A 772 33.51 -7.36 3.06
C PHE A 772 32.86 -6.59 4.20
N ARG A 773 32.11 -7.29 5.04
CA ARG A 773 31.45 -6.71 6.20
C ARG A 773 32.37 -6.74 7.42
N ALA A 774 32.44 -5.63 8.13
CA ALA A 774 33.03 -5.53 9.45
C ALA A 774 32.09 -4.78 10.39
N ASP A 775 32.32 -4.91 11.69
CA ASP A 775 31.64 -4.17 12.75
C ASP A 775 30.11 -4.22 12.60
N TRP A 776 29.62 -5.43 12.36
CA TRP A 776 28.21 -5.80 12.19
C TRP A 776 27.52 -5.27 10.92
N ILE A 777 27.81 -4.04 10.49
CA ILE A 777 27.05 -3.35 9.47
C ILE A 777 27.89 -2.53 8.49
N LEU A 778 29.18 -2.32 8.77
CA LEU A 778 30.04 -1.44 7.98
C LEU A 778 30.77 -2.22 6.87
N ARG A 779 31.25 -1.50 5.86
CA ARG A 779 32.13 -2.06 4.82
C ARG A 779 33.59 -1.98 5.28
N ALA A 780 34.38 -2.98 4.93
CA ALA A 780 35.81 -2.98 5.13
C ALA A 780 36.55 -3.57 3.93
N MET A 781 37.81 -3.16 3.74
CA MET A 781 38.69 -3.71 2.71
C MET A 781 40.16 -3.58 3.09
N LEU A 782 40.98 -4.53 2.61
CA LEU A 782 42.43 -4.40 2.66
C LEU A 782 42.89 -3.42 1.58
N VAL A 783 43.70 -2.45 1.98
CA VAL A 783 44.28 -1.43 1.11
C VAL A 783 45.79 -1.64 1.09
N PRO A 784 46.41 -1.87 -0.09
CA PRO A 784 47.85 -2.03 -0.20
C PRO A 784 48.63 -0.80 0.27
N ALA A 785 49.92 -0.99 0.56
CA ALA A 785 50.84 0.10 0.84
C ALA A 785 51.01 1.00 -0.40
N GLY A 786 50.97 2.31 -0.20
CA GLY A 786 51.11 3.31 -1.24
C GLY A 786 50.05 4.40 -1.16
N GLU A 787 49.94 5.16 -2.24
CA GLU A 787 48.85 6.09 -2.46
C GLU A 787 47.89 5.45 -3.46
N HIS A 788 46.63 5.30 -3.06
CA HIS A 788 45.63 4.59 -3.85
C HIS A 788 44.29 5.32 -3.85
N GLN A 789 43.61 5.26 -4.99
CA GLN A 789 42.23 5.68 -5.11
C GLN A 789 41.30 4.48 -4.98
N ILE A 790 40.35 4.58 -4.06
CA ILE A 790 39.31 3.58 -3.83
C ILE A 790 37.99 4.15 -4.37
N VAL A 791 37.32 3.38 -5.24
CA VAL A 791 36.01 3.76 -5.76
C VAL A 791 35.01 2.67 -5.44
N PHE A 792 33.97 3.01 -4.67
CA PHE A 792 32.77 2.19 -4.51
C PHE A 792 31.70 2.66 -5.50
N GLU A 793 31.08 1.74 -6.23
CA GLU A 793 29.96 2.04 -7.11
C GLU A 793 28.82 1.04 -6.87
N PHE A 794 27.58 1.54 -6.74
CA PHE A 794 26.40 0.71 -6.56
C PHE A 794 25.79 0.35 -7.92
N ARG A 795 26.11 -0.84 -8.41
CA ARG A 795 25.68 -1.36 -9.73
C ARG A 795 25.01 -2.74 -9.59
N PRO A 796 23.78 -2.83 -9.05
CA PRO A 796 23.08 -4.11 -8.89
C PRO A 796 22.70 -4.74 -10.25
N GLN A 797 23.48 -5.71 -10.72
CA GLN A 797 23.33 -6.30 -12.05
C GLN A 797 21.96 -6.98 -12.29
N GLY A 798 21.38 -7.58 -11.25
CA GLY A 798 20.02 -8.15 -11.32
C GLY A 798 18.94 -7.09 -11.52
N TYR A 799 19.07 -5.94 -10.85
CA TYR A 799 18.17 -4.79 -11.02
C TYR A 799 18.28 -4.21 -12.44
N ILE A 800 19.51 -4.05 -12.95
CA ILE A 800 19.78 -3.57 -14.32
C ILE A 800 19.13 -4.51 -15.34
N THR A 801 19.36 -5.81 -15.23
CA THR A 801 18.79 -6.81 -16.14
C THR A 801 17.26 -6.78 -16.11
N ALA A 802 16.67 -6.70 -14.92
CA ALA A 802 15.23 -6.61 -14.74
C ALA A 802 14.63 -5.32 -15.34
N ALA A 803 15.35 -4.20 -15.28
CA ALA A 803 14.96 -2.94 -15.94
C ALA A 803 14.88 -3.07 -17.47
N TYR A 804 15.85 -3.74 -18.10
CA TYR A 804 15.81 -3.99 -19.55
C TYR A 804 14.62 -4.87 -19.94
N ILE A 805 14.36 -5.94 -19.17
CA ILE A 805 13.17 -6.80 -19.37
C ILE A 805 11.90 -5.96 -19.26
N THR A 806 11.79 -5.11 -18.23
CA THR A 806 10.67 -4.20 -18.02
C THR A 806 10.45 -3.28 -19.23
N SER A 807 11.49 -2.58 -19.69
CA SER A 807 11.38 -1.61 -20.80
C SER A 807 10.95 -2.27 -22.12
N PHE A 808 11.59 -3.36 -22.52
CA PHE A 808 11.28 -4.01 -23.79
C PHE A 808 9.93 -4.73 -23.78
N SER A 809 9.59 -5.42 -22.68
CA SER A 809 8.29 -6.10 -22.58
C SER A 809 7.12 -5.09 -22.55
N SER A 810 7.30 -3.95 -21.90
CA SER A 810 6.32 -2.86 -21.90
C SER A 810 6.05 -2.31 -23.31
N LEU A 811 7.10 -2.15 -24.12
CA LEU A 811 7.00 -1.77 -25.53
C LEU A 811 6.30 -2.86 -26.37
N ILE A 812 6.64 -4.13 -26.17
CA ILE A 812 6.01 -5.27 -26.87
C ILE A 812 4.50 -5.27 -26.62
N ILE A 813 4.05 -5.10 -25.38
CA ILE A 813 2.61 -5.01 -25.08
C ILE A 813 1.98 -3.85 -25.84
N LEU A 814 2.59 -2.67 -25.85
CA LEU A 814 2.07 -1.53 -26.61
C LEU A 814 1.94 -1.83 -28.11
N LEU A 815 2.95 -2.45 -28.72
CA LEU A 815 2.91 -2.85 -30.13
C LEU A 815 1.82 -3.89 -30.40
N LEU A 816 1.60 -4.86 -29.50
CA LEU A 816 0.51 -5.82 -29.60
C LEU A 816 -0.86 -5.13 -29.55
N LEU A 817 -1.02 -4.10 -28.70
CA LEU A 817 -2.26 -3.31 -28.64
C LEU A 817 -2.50 -2.53 -29.93
N ILE A 818 -1.47 -1.87 -30.46
CA ILE A 818 -1.54 -1.17 -31.74
C ILE A 818 -1.90 -2.16 -32.87
N GLY A 819 -1.27 -3.33 -32.88
CA GLY A 819 -1.57 -4.41 -33.83
C GLY A 819 -3.02 -4.91 -33.72
N ALA A 820 -3.55 -5.09 -32.50
CA ALA A 820 -4.93 -5.51 -32.27
C ALA A 820 -5.97 -4.48 -32.76
N VAL A 821 -5.70 -3.19 -32.52
CA VAL A 821 -6.52 -2.09 -33.04
C VAL A 821 -6.45 -2.03 -34.56
N GLY A 822 -5.24 -2.05 -35.13
CA GLY A 822 -5.01 -2.03 -36.57
C GLY A 822 -5.71 -3.18 -37.29
N TYR A 823 -5.59 -4.41 -36.77
CA TYR A 823 -6.29 -5.58 -37.28
C TYR A 823 -7.82 -5.43 -37.22
N SER A 824 -8.34 -4.86 -36.13
CA SER A 824 -9.79 -4.63 -35.97
C SER A 824 -10.31 -3.62 -36.99
N VAL A 825 -9.56 -2.54 -37.24
CA VAL A 825 -9.90 -1.53 -38.26
C VAL A 825 -9.84 -2.12 -39.66
N TRP A 826 -8.77 -2.85 -39.99
CA TRP A 826 -8.62 -3.52 -41.28
C TRP A 826 -9.76 -4.50 -41.56
N LYS A 827 -10.10 -5.36 -40.59
CA LYS A 827 -11.22 -6.30 -40.69
C LYS A 827 -12.56 -5.59 -40.91
N ALA A 828 -12.81 -4.49 -40.20
CA ALA A 828 -14.04 -3.72 -40.34
C ALA A 828 -14.16 -3.00 -41.69
N ARG A 829 -13.04 -2.60 -42.31
CA ARG A 829 -13.01 -2.05 -43.67
C ARG A 829 -13.30 -3.13 -44.71
N LYS A 830 -12.62 -4.28 -44.62
CA LYS A 830 -12.83 -5.41 -45.53
C LYS A 830 -14.27 -5.93 -45.52
N GLN A 831 -14.92 -5.95 -44.35
CA GLN A 831 -16.34 -6.32 -44.22
C GLN A 831 -17.33 -5.29 -44.77
N LYS A 832 -16.89 -4.08 -45.14
CA LYS A 832 -17.72 -3.08 -45.84
C LYS A 832 -17.48 -3.09 -47.36
N GLU A 833 -16.37 -3.65 -47.81
CA GLU A 833 -16.00 -3.80 -49.23
C GLU A 833 -16.56 -5.10 -49.85
N ILE A 834 -17.00 -6.05 -49.00
CA ILE A 834 -17.77 -7.26 -49.34
C ILE A 834 -19.22 -6.98 -48.94
#